data_AF-A0A1I7YD73-F1
#
_entry.id   AF-A0A1I7YD73-F1
#
_cell.length_a   1.000
_cell.length_b   1.000
_cell.length_c   1.000
_cell.angle_alpha   90.00
_cell.angle_beta   90.00
_cell.angle_gamma   90.00
#
_symmetry.space_group_name_H-M   'P 1'
#
loop_
_entity.id
_entity.type
_entity.pdbx_description
1 polymer ?
#
loop_
_entity_poly.entity_id
_entity_poly.type
_entity_poly.pdbx_seq_one_letter_code
_entity_poly.pdbx_strand_id
1 'polypeptide(L)'
;MLVSMNLNQYKIESGIVLVFTKLARAPSPIVDLDEDSFCYFGRRVDEALSWSCYFTTCLIDRRARDRNAEDESIAPNTRSITTPESMNSRLNFRCSPSTTDKFPIWQPLEEAVGLLLDKNGSEFERRLKTGELEAEVLKKRDGGGRSLLVHAAIADQVKAVVFLNKRGLPLMDRDNYGMTPLHYAVISDAFKVVRHILSQPRISSETAPFLLGDNNGVTPLHIAATKQSGAMLKTLLEFRRDMDACYRAIDRKGRSPFHYAAMHASVECVEVLMDGRHGFPMDQRDDFGLTPMIIAAGVRAWGAADIVRSLGCRKNTSWAMRSSAGVTALHMAVLADNIPVIEVLLKELLCSPNYALDNEKRTPLHYAALHGRERAAALLLEHGASNMIRDQHEVTAAHYAAQQDANTLDVILRSINYDLENVNDKQGRSIFMWAVLAGNIKTVEYCLRKNNLIIHRSETDKKGLTALHLTVHMGNLELCKLLMQQGWNPSDSDNYGATPLHIAAGRGHTDIVRFLVTAGADNEAQDAQGRTPVFHACLGGKSLTLETMIKSLQFSIDHRDVLKSTPLHAAAFAGHHACITTLIKAGAYVGDLDADSYTPLHVAAERGKVECCKALIQGGAAVNSLAFVEDKKTLDGKVQLTPVSCALLNGHDKVVEYLRSVDGMTPEELRTVAARIIQRCWRRHLAGDHSPAVPQPPTQQLSRNIHCIPPGRSRP
;
A
#
# COMPACT_ATOMS: atom_id res chain seq x y z
N MET A 1 29.95 5.61 -38.10
CA MET A 1 30.94 6.40 -37.32
C MET A 1 30.55 7.86 -37.41
N LEU A 2 29.91 8.41 -36.36
CA LEU A 2 29.61 9.82 -36.07
C LEU A 2 28.80 9.79 -34.75
N VAL A 3 29.35 10.31 -33.64
CA VAL A 3 29.11 11.65 -33.04
C VAL A 3 27.80 11.68 -32.23
N SER A 4 27.79 11.69 -30.90
CA SER A 4 28.17 12.70 -29.87
C SER A 4 27.01 13.60 -29.40
N MET A 5 27.08 13.93 -28.10
CA MET A 5 26.33 14.89 -27.27
C MET A 5 24.99 14.41 -26.68
N ASN A 6 24.44 14.86 -25.54
CA ASN A 6 24.81 15.56 -24.29
C ASN A 6 23.47 16.16 -23.77
N LEU A 7 23.13 16.02 -22.48
CA LEU A 7 22.16 16.81 -21.67
C LEU A 7 20.69 17.00 -22.15
N ASN A 8 19.71 16.42 -21.42
CA ASN A 8 18.68 17.17 -20.64
C ASN A 8 17.53 16.29 -20.07
N GLN A 9 17.27 16.51 -18.77
CA GLN A 9 15.98 16.68 -18.08
C GLN A 9 14.75 15.80 -18.38
N TYR A 10 14.23 15.24 -17.26
CA TYR A 10 12.81 15.05 -16.89
C TYR A 10 11.76 14.86 -17.99
N LYS A 11 11.17 13.65 -18.03
CA LYS A 11 9.73 13.48 -18.20
C LYS A 11 9.27 12.19 -17.52
N ILE A 12 8.41 12.36 -16.52
CA ILE A 12 7.70 11.30 -15.83
C ILE A 12 6.57 10.87 -16.77
N GLU A 13 6.69 9.69 -17.35
CA GLU A 13 5.59 8.98 -17.99
C GLU A 13 5.26 7.73 -17.17
N SER A 14 4.05 7.73 -16.60
CA SER A 14 3.12 6.60 -16.55
C SER A 14 3.73 5.20 -16.35
N GLY A 15 4.15 4.88 -15.11
CA GLY A 15 4.53 3.52 -14.71
C GLY A 15 3.50 2.89 -13.78
N ILE A 16 2.51 2.18 -14.34
CA ILE A 16 1.73 1.17 -13.59
C ILE A 16 2.58 -0.09 -13.54
N VAL A 17 3.17 -0.38 -12.37
CA VAL A 17 3.78 -1.69 -12.09
C VAL A 17 2.78 -2.48 -11.24
N LEU A 18 2.04 -3.37 -11.90
CA LEU A 18 1.30 -4.47 -11.30
C LEU A 18 2.32 -5.51 -10.82
N VAL A 19 2.50 -5.65 -9.51
CA VAL A 19 3.06 -6.89 -8.92
C VAL A 19 1.92 -7.63 -8.23
N PHE A 20 1.39 -8.63 -8.92
CA PHE A 20 0.62 -9.72 -8.32
C PHE A 20 1.60 -10.74 -7.73
N THR A 21 1.43 -11.12 -6.46
CA THR A 21 1.74 -12.50 -6.03
C THR A 21 0.84 -12.96 -4.88
N LYS A 22 0.27 -14.15 -5.11
CA LYS A 22 -0.47 -15.08 -4.24
C LYS A 22 -0.06 -15.10 -2.76
N LEU A 23 -1.05 -15.02 -1.88
CA LEU A 23 -0.98 -15.56 -0.50
C LEU A 23 -1.77 -16.86 -0.43
N ALA A 24 -1.06 -17.98 -0.39
CA ALA A 24 -1.59 -19.28 0.03
C ALA A 24 -1.32 -19.46 1.53
N ARG A 25 -2.35 -19.85 2.28
CA ARG A 25 -2.29 -20.18 3.72
C ARG A 25 -1.70 -21.57 3.95
N ALA A 26 -0.80 -21.70 4.94
CA ALA A 26 -0.73 -22.81 5.91
C ALA A 26 0.18 -22.42 7.10
N PRO A 27 -0.05 -22.95 8.32
CA PRO A 27 0.54 -22.44 9.57
C PRO A 27 1.84 -23.16 9.96
N SER A 28 2.77 -22.47 10.63
CA SER A 28 3.74 -23.07 11.57
C SER A 28 4.42 -22.01 12.46
N PRO A 29 4.94 -22.37 13.64
CA PRO A 29 5.13 -21.46 14.79
C PRO A 29 6.57 -20.96 14.99
N ILE A 30 6.65 -19.70 15.46
CA ILE A 30 7.66 -19.06 16.32
C ILE A 30 9.08 -18.88 15.74
N VAL A 31 9.29 -17.73 15.09
CA VAL A 31 9.96 -16.57 15.71
C VAL A 31 9.10 -15.36 15.36
N ASP A 32 8.12 -15.04 16.21
CA ASP A 32 7.35 -13.81 16.11
C ASP A 32 8.27 -12.63 16.49
N LEU A 33 8.96 -12.09 15.49
CA LEU A 33 9.11 -10.65 15.40
C LEU A 33 7.99 -10.19 14.47
N ASP A 34 6.80 -9.98 15.05
CA ASP A 34 5.58 -9.48 14.42
C ASP A 34 5.84 -8.76 13.07
N GLU A 35 5.46 -9.38 11.95
CA GLU A 35 5.24 -8.63 10.71
C GLU A 35 4.14 -7.56 10.90
N ASP A 36 3.28 -7.74 11.91
CA ASP A 36 2.27 -6.78 12.36
C ASP A 36 2.86 -5.53 13.05
N SER A 37 4.13 -5.56 13.51
CA SER A 37 4.81 -4.39 14.09
C SER A 37 5.40 -3.45 13.01
N PHE A 38 5.56 -3.92 11.78
CA PHE A 38 6.11 -3.15 10.66
C PHE A 38 5.08 -2.86 9.56
N CYS A 39 3.91 -3.49 9.61
CA CYS A 39 2.75 -3.12 8.79
C CYS A 39 2.00 -1.86 9.28
N TYR A 40 2.63 -1.00 10.11
CA TYR A 40 2.21 0.37 10.34
C TYR A 40 2.69 1.31 9.20
N PHE A 41 2.51 0.88 7.96
CA PHE A 41 2.55 1.80 6.82
C PHE A 41 1.10 2.08 6.45
N GLY A 42 0.65 3.30 6.77
CA GLY A 42 -0.75 3.77 6.82
C GLY A 42 -1.59 3.58 5.56
N ARG A 43 -1.89 2.35 5.15
CA ARG A 43 -2.71 2.11 3.95
C ARG A 43 -4.23 2.26 4.17
N ARG A 44 -4.72 2.23 5.41
CA ARG A 44 -6.17 2.20 5.65
C ARG A 44 -6.86 3.57 5.63
N VAL A 45 -6.15 4.65 5.94
CA VAL A 45 -6.69 6.03 5.84
C VAL A 45 -6.38 6.63 4.46
N ASP A 46 -5.23 6.27 3.89
CA ASP A 46 -4.77 6.80 2.62
C ASP A 46 -5.60 6.31 1.43
N GLU A 47 -6.10 5.06 1.40
CA GLU A 47 -6.93 4.60 0.28
C GLU A 47 -8.30 5.29 0.24
N ALA A 48 -8.85 5.74 1.38
CA ALA A 48 -10.13 6.46 1.43
C ALA A 48 -10.00 7.96 1.13
N LEU A 49 -8.93 8.61 1.61
CA LEU A 49 -8.68 10.06 1.42
C LEU A 49 -7.89 10.40 0.15
N SER A 50 -7.02 9.49 -0.32
CA SER A 50 -6.38 9.60 -1.65
C SER A 50 -7.43 9.61 -2.74
N TRP A 51 -8.49 8.78 -2.61
CA TRP A 51 -9.58 8.78 -3.56
C TRP A 51 -10.34 10.12 -3.55
N SER A 52 -10.58 10.75 -2.40
CA SER A 52 -11.28 12.04 -2.37
C SER A 52 -10.47 13.20 -2.98
N CYS A 53 -9.14 13.19 -2.84
CA CYS A 53 -8.25 14.19 -3.47
C CYS A 53 -7.96 13.91 -4.96
N TYR A 54 -7.96 12.64 -5.38
CA TYR A 54 -7.85 12.28 -6.81
C TYR A 54 -9.13 12.56 -7.60
N PHE A 55 -10.30 12.50 -6.95
CA PHE A 55 -11.59 12.69 -7.61
C PHE A 55 -11.85 14.12 -8.10
N THR A 56 -11.21 15.13 -7.52
CA THR A 56 -11.31 16.55 -7.94
C THR A 56 -10.71 16.81 -9.33
N THR A 57 -9.80 15.93 -9.80
CA THR A 57 -9.24 16.03 -11.16
C THR A 57 -9.88 15.03 -12.12
N CYS A 58 -10.37 13.87 -11.65
CA CYS A 58 -10.78 12.79 -12.55
C CYS A 58 -12.23 12.85 -13.07
N LEU A 59 -13.20 13.52 -12.42
CA LEU A 59 -14.60 13.46 -12.88
C LEU A 59 -14.96 14.39 -14.04
N ILE A 60 -14.15 15.43 -14.29
CA ILE A 60 -14.31 16.33 -15.45
C ILE A 60 -13.21 16.09 -16.49
N ASP A 61 -11.97 15.76 -16.07
CA ASP A 61 -10.86 15.58 -17.01
C ASP A 61 -10.87 14.21 -17.73
N ARG A 62 -11.48 13.14 -17.16
CA ARG A 62 -11.76 11.91 -17.96
C ARG A 62 -12.81 12.15 -19.05
N ARG A 63 -13.78 13.04 -18.84
CA ARG A 63 -14.80 13.39 -19.85
C ARG A 63 -14.24 14.28 -20.98
N ALA A 64 -13.01 14.80 -20.82
CA ALA A 64 -12.28 15.53 -21.86
C ALA A 64 -11.15 14.69 -22.49
N ARG A 65 -10.45 13.83 -21.74
CA ARG A 65 -9.32 13.02 -22.24
C ARG A 65 -9.73 11.78 -23.05
N ASP A 66 -10.88 11.17 -22.79
CA ASP A 66 -11.35 10.01 -23.57
C ASP A 66 -11.76 10.38 -25.01
N ARG A 67 -11.63 11.65 -25.41
CA ARG A 67 -11.84 12.11 -26.80
C ARG A 67 -10.55 12.22 -27.64
N ASN A 68 -9.36 12.11 -27.04
CA ASN A 68 -8.08 12.35 -27.74
C ASN A 68 -7.06 11.20 -27.60
N ALA A 69 -7.50 9.97 -27.36
CA ALA A 69 -6.60 8.80 -27.18
C ALA A 69 -6.71 7.74 -28.28
N GLU A 70 -7.12 8.14 -29.49
CA GLU A 70 -6.86 7.39 -30.72
C GLU A 70 -6.11 8.34 -31.66
N ASP A 71 -5.01 7.86 -32.24
CA ASP A 71 -4.06 8.55 -33.12
C ASP A 71 -2.92 9.38 -32.46
N GLU A 72 -1.88 8.69 -32.00
CA GLU A 72 -0.51 9.18 -32.19
C GLU A 72 0.42 8.04 -32.64
N SER A 73 0.75 8.05 -33.95
CA SER A 73 2.05 7.59 -34.42
C SER A 73 2.56 8.57 -35.48
N ILE A 74 3.85 8.93 -35.35
CA ILE A 74 4.74 9.62 -36.31
C ILE A 74 4.87 11.17 -36.14
N ALA A 75 6.12 11.58 -35.86
CA ALA A 75 6.64 12.94 -35.62
C ALA A 75 7.19 13.60 -36.93
N PRO A 76 8.02 14.68 -36.91
CA PRO A 76 8.05 15.94 -36.13
C PRO A 76 8.15 17.22 -37.04
N ASN A 77 7.90 18.44 -36.51
CA ASN A 77 8.74 19.63 -36.81
C ASN A 77 8.40 20.95 -36.04
N THR A 78 9.42 21.44 -35.32
CA THR A 78 9.98 22.82 -35.17
C THR A 78 9.15 24.08 -34.81
N ARG A 79 9.55 24.69 -33.66
CA ARG A 79 9.73 26.13 -33.25
C ARG A 79 8.59 27.14 -33.57
N SER A 80 8.09 27.98 -32.65
CA SER A 80 8.78 28.97 -31.81
C SER A 80 7.82 29.65 -30.78
N ILE A 81 8.43 30.48 -29.92
CA ILE A 81 8.00 31.10 -28.64
C ILE A 81 6.97 32.23 -28.79
N THR A 82 5.97 32.33 -27.87
CA THR A 82 5.58 33.53 -27.06
C THR A 82 4.36 33.25 -26.14
N THR A 83 4.41 33.73 -24.89
CA THR A 83 3.36 33.77 -23.84
C THR A 83 2.55 35.09 -23.90
N PRO A 84 1.56 35.36 -23.01
CA PRO A 84 0.25 34.73 -22.85
C PRO A 84 -0.91 35.78 -22.89
N GLU A 85 -1.95 35.58 -23.69
CA GLU A 85 -3.16 36.41 -23.65
C GLU A 85 -4.45 35.57 -23.60
N SER A 86 -5.32 35.97 -22.68
CA SER A 86 -6.73 35.58 -22.48
C SER A 86 -7.32 34.51 -23.41
N MET A 87 -7.54 33.29 -22.92
CA MET A 87 -8.40 32.32 -23.60
C MET A 87 -9.81 32.30 -23.01
N ASN A 88 -10.64 33.17 -23.59
CA ASN A 88 -12.04 32.87 -23.87
C ASN A 88 -12.08 31.67 -24.84
N SER A 89 -12.32 30.44 -24.37
CA SER A 89 -12.55 29.31 -25.27
C SER A 89 -14.01 29.31 -25.74
N ARG A 90 -14.28 30.07 -26.80
CA ARG A 90 -15.35 29.71 -27.76
C ARG A 90 -15.00 28.33 -28.31
N LEU A 91 -15.91 27.37 -28.14
CA LEU A 91 -15.86 26.07 -28.80
C LEU A 91 -15.94 26.29 -30.32
N ASN A 92 -14.79 26.37 -30.99
CA ASN A 92 -14.68 26.33 -32.44
C ASN A 92 -14.58 24.86 -32.87
N PHE A 93 -15.70 24.26 -33.27
CA PHE A 93 -15.68 23.03 -34.06
C PHE A 93 -15.46 23.41 -35.54
N ARG A 94 -14.22 23.21 -36.04
CA ARG A 94 -13.97 23.05 -37.48
C ARG A 94 -13.44 21.63 -37.68
N CYS A 95 -14.28 20.75 -38.20
CA CYS A 95 -13.83 19.47 -38.74
C CYS A 95 -13.25 19.69 -40.14
N SER A 96 -12.02 19.26 -40.38
CA SER A 96 -11.45 19.05 -41.72
C SER A 96 -11.91 17.69 -42.28
N PRO A 97 -12.15 17.56 -43.60
CA PRO A 97 -12.62 16.31 -44.18
C PRO A 97 -11.44 15.43 -44.62
N SER A 98 -11.34 14.20 -44.12
CA SER A 98 -10.64 13.15 -44.84
C SER A 98 -11.14 11.76 -44.49
N THR A 99 -11.34 10.98 -45.55
CA THR A 99 -11.51 9.53 -45.65
C THR A 99 -12.85 8.95 -45.17
N THR A 100 -13.77 8.93 -46.14
CA THR A 100 -14.84 7.94 -46.34
C THR A 100 -14.34 6.51 -46.15
N ASP A 101 -14.90 5.78 -45.19
CA ASP A 101 -15.54 4.49 -45.46
C ASP A 101 -16.23 3.89 -44.21
N LYS A 102 -17.49 3.47 -44.43
CA LYS A 102 -18.39 2.66 -43.58
C LYS A 102 -19.04 3.34 -42.36
N PHE A 103 -20.30 3.79 -42.51
CA PHE A 103 -21.50 3.44 -41.72
C PHE A 103 -22.68 4.39 -42.08
N PRO A 104 -23.80 3.93 -42.71
CA PRO A 104 -24.84 4.82 -43.23
C PRO A 104 -25.96 5.18 -42.22
N ILE A 105 -25.77 4.97 -40.91
CA ILE A 105 -26.87 5.10 -39.92
C ILE A 105 -26.77 6.41 -39.09
N TRP A 106 -25.58 7.03 -39.05
CA TRP A 106 -25.24 8.13 -38.12
C TRP A 106 -25.32 9.56 -38.71
N GLN A 107 -25.16 9.73 -40.02
CA GLN A 107 -25.13 11.05 -40.69
C GLN A 107 -26.35 11.95 -40.39
N PRO A 108 -27.61 11.44 -40.42
CA PRO A 108 -28.78 12.31 -40.25
C PRO A 108 -28.94 12.86 -38.82
N LEU A 109 -28.48 12.11 -37.81
CA LEU A 109 -28.50 12.57 -36.41
C LEU A 109 -27.40 13.61 -36.17
N GLU A 110 -26.21 13.40 -36.72
CA GLU A 110 -25.10 14.35 -36.60
C GLU A 110 -25.41 15.68 -37.29
N GLU A 111 -26.03 15.66 -38.48
CA GLU A 111 -26.47 16.88 -39.16
C GLU A 111 -27.53 17.63 -38.34
N ALA A 112 -28.53 16.91 -37.82
CA ALA A 112 -29.56 17.47 -36.96
C ALA A 112 -28.98 18.10 -35.68
N VAL A 113 -28.02 17.43 -35.03
CA VAL A 113 -27.33 17.94 -33.84
C VAL A 113 -26.46 19.15 -34.20
N GLY A 114 -25.76 19.13 -35.32
CA GLY A 114 -24.97 20.27 -35.81
C GLY A 114 -25.81 21.53 -35.96
N LEU A 115 -26.98 21.43 -36.61
CA LEU A 115 -27.90 22.56 -36.78
C LEU A 115 -28.41 23.14 -35.44
N LEU A 116 -28.61 22.28 -34.44
CA LEU A 116 -29.02 22.70 -33.10
C LEU A 116 -27.87 23.41 -32.35
N LEU A 117 -26.65 22.86 -32.41
CA LEU A 117 -25.47 23.43 -31.77
C LEU A 117 -25.02 24.75 -32.41
N ASP A 118 -25.21 24.91 -33.72
CA ASP A 118 -24.98 26.15 -34.46
C ASP A 118 -26.00 27.26 -34.14
N LYS A 119 -26.90 27.01 -33.18
CA LYS A 119 -27.97 27.94 -32.74
C LYS A 119 -28.97 28.28 -33.84
N ASN A 120 -29.04 27.48 -34.90
CA ASN A 120 -29.94 27.63 -36.02
C ASN A 120 -31.25 26.85 -35.82
N GLY A 121 -31.87 26.98 -34.65
CA GLY A 121 -33.07 26.21 -34.28
C GLY A 121 -34.25 26.40 -35.25
N SER A 122 -34.38 27.57 -35.87
CA SER A 122 -35.44 27.83 -36.87
C SER A 122 -35.19 27.10 -38.19
N GLU A 123 -33.93 26.95 -38.59
CA GLU A 123 -33.56 26.19 -39.79
C GLU A 123 -33.70 24.69 -39.55
N PHE A 124 -33.30 24.21 -38.37
CA PHE A 124 -33.58 22.85 -37.92
C PHE A 124 -35.08 22.52 -37.97
N GLU A 125 -35.93 23.40 -37.43
CA GLU A 125 -37.38 23.24 -37.50
C GLU A 125 -37.92 23.24 -38.93
N ARG A 126 -37.38 24.11 -39.80
CA ARG A 126 -37.77 24.19 -41.21
C ARG A 126 -37.45 22.87 -41.92
N ARG A 127 -36.21 22.40 -41.81
CA ARG A 127 -35.74 21.16 -42.43
C ARG A 127 -36.50 19.92 -41.98
N LEU A 128 -36.86 19.85 -40.70
CA LEU A 128 -37.69 18.74 -40.19
C LEU A 128 -39.16 18.83 -40.65
N LYS A 129 -39.68 20.03 -40.94
CA LYS A 129 -41.04 20.22 -41.49
C LYS A 129 -41.10 19.97 -42.99
N THR A 130 -40.06 20.33 -43.75
CA THR A 130 -39.98 20.14 -45.21
C THR A 130 -39.61 18.71 -45.61
N GLY A 131 -39.19 17.88 -44.65
CA GLY A 131 -38.76 16.50 -44.89
C GLY A 131 -37.30 16.37 -45.35
N GLU A 132 -36.54 17.47 -45.32
CA GLU A 132 -35.09 17.49 -45.57
C GLU A 132 -34.31 16.72 -44.49
N LEU A 133 -34.84 16.64 -43.27
CA LEU A 133 -34.36 15.74 -42.22
C LEU A 133 -35.34 14.56 -42.06
N GLU A 134 -34.81 13.34 -42.07
CA GLU A 134 -35.60 12.12 -41.91
C GLU A 134 -36.42 12.13 -40.60
N ALA A 135 -37.73 11.83 -40.68
CA ALA A 135 -38.59 11.82 -39.49
C ALA A 135 -38.15 10.78 -38.43
N GLU A 136 -37.48 9.70 -38.85
CA GLU A 136 -36.92 8.68 -37.96
C GLU A 136 -35.75 9.20 -37.09
N VAL A 137 -35.15 10.34 -37.43
CA VAL A 137 -34.10 11.01 -36.62
C VAL A 137 -34.63 11.40 -35.24
N LEU A 138 -35.94 11.63 -35.08
CA LEU A 138 -36.58 11.86 -33.78
C LEU A 138 -36.51 10.66 -32.82
N LYS A 139 -36.38 9.43 -33.35
CA LYS A 139 -36.25 8.21 -32.53
C LYS A 139 -34.79 7.83 -32.28
N LYS A 140 -33.84 8.40 -33.03
CA LYS A 140 -32.41 8.12 -32.89
C LYS A 140 -31.87 8.81 -31.64
N ARG A 141 -30.94 8.12 -30.97
CA ARG A 141 -30.16 8.62 -29.84
C ARG A 141 -28.69 8.56 -30.20
N ASP A 142 -27.89 9.42 -29.60
CA ASP A 142 -26.44 9.36 -29.77
C ASP A 142 -25.82 8.19 -28.97
N GLY A 143 -24.50 8.01 -29.07
CA GLY A 143 -23.79 6.95 -28.33
C GLY A 143 -23.93 7.01 -26.81
N GLY A 144 -24.31 8.16 -26.24
CA GLY A 144 -24.61 8.34 -24.81
C GLY A 144 -26.07 8.07 -24.44
N GLY A 145 -26.93 7.78 -25.41
CA GLY A 145 -28.37 7.66 -25.21
C GLY A 145 -29.10 9.01 -25.16
N ARG A 146 -28.46 10.12 -25.58
CA ARG A 146 -29.07 11.46 -25.56
C ARG A 146 -29.99 11.64 -26.77
N SER A 147 -31.16 12.23 -26.54
CA SER A 147 -32.11 12.59 -27.59
C SER A 147 -31.82 13.98 -28.17
N LEU A 148 -32.37 14.29 -29.35
CA LEU A 148 -32.27 15.63 -29.96
C LEU A 148 -32.75 16.75 -29.04
N LEU A 149 -33.71 16.46 -28.15
CA LEU A 149 -34.19 17.42 -27.17
C LEU A 149 -33.10 17.80 -26.16
N VAL A 150 -32.25 16.84 -25.76
CA VAL A 150 -31.07 17.10 -24.93
C VAL A 150 -30.10 18.03 -25.66
N HIS A 151 -29.83 17.79 -26.94
CA HIS A 151 -28.93 18.65 -27.74
C HIS A 151 -29.50 20.07 -27.93
N ALA A 152 -30.81 20.20 -28.16
CA ALA A 152 -31.49 21.50 -28.19
C ALA A 152 -31.41 22.23 -26.83
N ALA A 153 -31.45 21.47 -25.73
CA ALA A 153 -31.29 22.03 -24.39
C ALA A 153 -29.87 22.51 -24.10
N ILE A 154 -28.84 21.76 -24.54
CA ILE A 154 -27.42 22.15 -24.47
C ILE A 154 -27.20 23.47 -25.23
N ALA A 155 -27.84 23.64 -26.39
CA ALA A 155 -27.70 24.83 -27.23
C ALA A 155 -28.49 26.08 -26.74
N ASP A 156 -29.20 25.99 -25.61
CA ASP A 156 -30.10 27.02 -25.08
C ASP A 156 -31.21 27.47 -26.06
N GLN A 157 -31.71 26.55 -26.89
CA GLN A 157 -32.70 26.81 -27.94
C GLN A 157 -34.13 26.49 -27.52
N VAL A 158 -34.79 27.43 -26.83
CA VAL A 158 -36.17 27.23 -26.32
C VAL A 158 -37.17 26.85 -27.41
N LYS A 159 -37.11 27.46 -28.59
CA LYS A 159 -38.04 27.17 -29.69
C LYS A 159 -37.93 25.72 -30.16
N ALA A 160 -36.70 25.24 -30.37
CA ALA A 160 -36.42 23.86 -30.74
C ALA A 160 -36.87 22.88 -29.65
N VAL A 161 -36.62 23.18 -28.37
CA VAL A 161 -37.10 22.36 -27.25
C VAL A 161 -38.64 22.27 -27.23
N VAL A 162 -39.34 23.38 -27.40
CA VAL A 162 -40.82 23.41 -27.48
C VAL A 162 -41.32 22.58 -28.66
N PHE A 163 -40.69 22.74 -29.83
CA PHE A 163 -41.06 22.03 -31.04
C PHE A 163 -40.86 20.52 -30.89
N LEU A 164 -39.71 20.09 -30.37
CA LEU A 164 -39.39 18.68 -30.13
C LEU A 164 -40.31 18.05 -29.08
N ASN A 165 -40.64 18.79 -28.02
CA ASN A 165 -41.60 18.34 -27.00
C ASN A 165 -43.01 18.14 -27.59
N LYS A 166 -43.48 19.07 -28.45
CA LYS A 166 -44.74 18.91 -29.19
C LYS A 166 -44.74 17.71 -30.14
N ARG A 167 -43.56 17.28 -30.62
CA ARG A 167 -43.37 16.09 -31.47
C ARG A 167 -43.24 14.79 -30.68
N GLY A 168 -43.40 14.81 -29.35
CA GLY A 168 -43.47 13.61 -28.52
C GLY A 168 -42.17 13.23 -27.80
N LEU A 169 -41.11 14.04 -27.89
CA LEU A 169 -39.90 13.84 -27.10
C LEU A 169 -40.10 14.37 -25.67
N PRO A 170 -39.97 13.53 -24.62
CA PRO A 170 -40.29 13.95 -23.26
C PRO A 170 -39.24 14.93 -22.69
N LEU A 171 -39.69 15.95 -21.95
CA LEU A 171 -38.79 16.90 -21.26
C LEU A 171 -37.97 16.27 -20.12
N MET A 172 -38.41 15.12 -19.61
CA MET A 172 -37.76 14.36 -18.55
C MET A 172 -37.16 13.03 -19.06
N ASP A 173 -36.87 12.97 -20.36
CA ASP A 173 -36.16 11.85 -20.98
C ASP A 173 -34.84 11.57 -20.25
N ARG A 174 -34.46 10.31 -20.13
CA ARG A 174 -33.21 9.90 -19.47
C ARG A 174 -32.27 9.26 -20.47
N ASP A 175 -31.00 9.64 -20.41
CA ASP A 175 -29.95 8.99 -21.17
C ASP A 175 -29.39 7.74 -20.43
N ASN A 176 -28.32 7.15 -20.94
CA ASN A 176 -27.70 5.96 -20.35
C ASN A 176 -27.13 6.21 -18.94
N TYR A 177 -26.90 7.47 -18.57
CA TYR A 177 -26.41 7.90 -17.26
C TYR A 177 -27.54 8.34 -16.32
N GLY A 178 -28.80 8.25 -16.75
CA GLY A 178 -29.96 8.72 -15.99
C GLY A 178 -30.12 10.24 -16.01
N MET A 179 -29.34 10.96 -16.82
CA MET A 179 -29.34 12.41 -16.90
C MET A 179 -30.51 12.89 -17.75
N THR A 180 -31.17 13.95 -17.30
CA THR A 180 -32.28 14.60 -18.01
C THR A 180 -31.81 15.80 -18.83
N PRO A 181 -32.61 16.29 -19.80
CA PRO A 181 -32.34 17.54 -20.51
C PRO A 181 -32.03 18.72 -19.56
N LEU A 182 -32.66 18.76 -18.39
CA LEU A 182 -32.41 19.79 -17.39
C LEU A 182 -30.99 19.70 -16.80
N HIS A 183 -30.44 18.50 -16.59
CA HIS A 183 -29.06 18.35 -16.14
C HIS A 183 -28.10 18.97 -17.17
N TYR A 184 -28.28 18.65 -18.45
CA TYR A 184 -27.44 19.17 -19.53
C TYR A 184 -27.61 20.67 -19.76
N ALA A 185 -28.83 21.19 -19.59
CA ALA A 185 -29.09 22.63 -19.64
C ALA A 185 -28.34 23.37 -18.54
N VAL A 186 -28.30 22.84 -17.32
CA VAL A 186 -27.52 23.40 -16.21
C VAL A 186 -26.02 23.26 -16.44
N ILE A 187 -25.55 22.10 -16.95
CA ILE A 187 -24.13 21.92 -17.33
C ILE A 187 -23.69 22.99 -18.33
N SER A 188 -24.55 23.36 -19.27
CA SER A 188 -24.22 24.27 -20.38
C SER A 188 -24.58 25.74 -20.10
N ASP A 189 -25.02 26.06 -18.87
CA ASP A 189 -25.50 27.39 -18.48
C ASP A 189 -26.62 27.93 -19.41
N ALA A 190 -27.49 27.03 -19.87
CA ALA A 190 -28.62 27.33 -20.75
C ALA A 190 -29.82 27.91 -19.97
N PHE A 191 -29.67 29.15 -19.50
CA PHE A 191 -30.65 29.82 -18.64
C PHE A 191 -32.07 29.89 -19.22
N LYS A 192 -32.21 30.09 -20.54
CA LYS A 192 -33.53 30.25 -21.17
C LYS A 192 -34.28 28.93 -21.18
N VAL A 193 -33.58 27.85 -21.53
CA VAL A 193 -34.14 26.50 -21.52
C VAL A 193 -34.45 26.05 -20.10
N VAL A 194 -33.57 26.30 -19.12
CA VAL A 194 -33.82 25.98 -17.71
C VAL A 194 -35.11 26.64 -17.22
N ARG A 195 -35.27 27.95 -17.40
CA ARG A 195 -36.50 28.67 -17.01
C ARG A 195 -37.73 28.13 -17.76
N HIS A 196 -37.59 27.83 -19.04
CA HIS A 196 -38.68 27.29 -19.83
C HIS A 196 -39.15 25.93 -19.30
N ILE A 197 -38.23 25.00 -19.03
CA ILE A 197 -38.53 23.66 -18.50
C ILE A 197 -39.20 23.77 -17.13
N LEU A 198 -38.66 24.60 -16.23
CA LEU A 198 -39.20 24.77 -14.87
C LEU A 198 -40.56 25.47 -14.83
N SER A 199 -40.87 26.32 -15.82
CA SER A 199 -42.16 27.00 -15.92
C SER A 199 -43.32 26.12 -16.41
N GLN A 200 -43.05 24.89 -16.88
CA GLN A 200 -44.08 24.02 -17.45
C GLN A 200 -45.01 23.44 -16.38
N PRO A 201 -46.35 23.63 -16.47
CA PRO A 201 -47.31 23.15 -15.47
C PRO A 201 -47.42 21.62 -15.43
N ARG A 202 -47.14 20.92 -16.54
CA ARG A 202 -47.27 19.45 -16.67
C ARG A 202 -46.16 18.66 -15.97
N ILE A 203 -45.10 19.31 -15.51
CA ILE A 203 -43.95 18.67 -14.84
C ILE A 203 -44.17 18.65 -13.31
N SER A 204 -45.38 18.99 -12.84
CA SER A 204 -45.78 18.91 -11.44
C SER A 204 -45.95 17.45 -10.97
N SER A 205 -44.85 16.70 -10.90
CA SER A 205 -44.76 15.55 -10.00
C SER A 205 -44.61 16.07 -8.56
N GLU A 206 -44.83 15.22 -7.56
CA GLU A 206 -44.59 15.55 -6.14
C GLU A 206 -43.16 16.08 -5.90
N THR A 207 -42.19 15.70 -6.75
CA THR A 207 -40.79 16.13 -6.66
C THR A 207 -40.44 17.13 -7.77
N ALA A 208 -39.77 18.23 -7.42
CA ALA A 208 -39.38 19.24 -8.41
C ALA A 208 -38.34 18.66 -9.41
N PRO A 209 -38.43 18.97 -10.72
CA PRO A 209 -37.55 18.36 -11.74
C PRO A 209 -36.06 18.65 -11.55
N PHE A 210 -35.68 19.75 -10.89
CA PHE A 210 -34.28 20.04 -10.54
C PHE A 210 -33.74 19.23 -9.35
N LEU A 211 -34.58 18.40 -8.71
CA LEU A 211 -34.23 17.45 -7.65
C LEU A 211 -34.18 15.99 -8.16
N LEU A 212 -34.48 15.75 -9.44
CA LEU A 212 -34.34 14.43 -10.03
C LEU A 212 -32.86 14.10 -10.20
N GLY A 213 -32.38 13.06 -9.52
CA GLY A 213 -31.00 12.59 -9.64
C GLY A 213 -30.77 11.74 -10.88
N ASP A 214 -29.54 11.81 -11.38
CA ASP A 214 -28.96 10.86 -12.34
C ASP A 214 -28.76 9.46 -11.72
N ASN A 215 -28.07 8.57 -12.41
CA ASN A 215 -27.79 7.23 -11.88
C ASN A 215 -27.05 7.29 -10.54
N ASN A 216 -26.24 8.32 -10.26
CA ASN A 216 -25.53 8.50 -9.00
C ASN A 216 -26.26 9.37 -7.98
N GLY A 217 -27.52 9.73 -8.23
CA GLY A 217 -28.27 10.64 -7.37
C GLY A 217 -27.86 12.11 -7.50
N VAL A 218 -26.98 12.45 -8.46
CA VAL A 218 -26.55 13.83 -8.69
C VAL A 218 -27.68 14.56 -9.41
N THR A 219 -28.21 15.60 -8.78
CA THR A 219 -29.33 16.39 -9.31
C THR A 219 -28.84 17.62 -10.09
N PRO A 220 -29.69 18.27 -10.91
CA PRO A 220 -29.36 19.56 -11.51
C PRO A 220 -28.97 20.62 -10.48
N LEU A 221 -29.51 20.55 -9.25
CA LEU A 221 -29.11 21.43 -8.15
C LEU A 221 -27.66 21.19 -7.71
N HIS A 222 -27.20 19.95 -7.65
CA HIS A 222 -25.79 19.63 -7.37
C HIS A 222 -24.87 20.18 -8.47
N ILE A 223 -25.26 20.02 -9.74
CA ILE A 223 -24.48 20.52 -10.88
C ILE A 223 -24.42 22.05 -10.85
N ALA A 224 -25.53 22.74 -10.56
CA ALA A 224 -25.53 24.19 -10.46
C ALA A 224 -24.60 24.67 -9.34
N ALA A 225 -24.46 23.92 -8.26
CA ALA A 225 -23.57 24.25 -7.14
C ALA A 225 -22.08 24.15 -7.50
N THR A 226 -21.68 23.43 -8.56
CA THR A 226 -20.27 23.37 -9.01
C THR A 226 -19.86 24.58 -9.85
N LYS A 227 -20.81 25.41 -10.27
CA LYS A 227 -20.57 26.60 -11.08
C LYS A 227 -19.85 27.67 -10.28
N GLN A 228 -18.98 28.44 -10.93
CA GLN A 228 -18.30 29.58 -10.30
C GLN A 228 -19.28 30.72 -10.00
N SER A 229 -20.27 30.93 -10.86
CA SER A 229 -21.32 31.91 -10.61
C SER A 229 -22.54 31.27 -9.94
N GLY A 230 -23.06 31.94 -8.91
CA GLY A 230 -24.29 31.53 -8.22
C GLY A 230 -25.58 31.76 -9.02
N ALA A 231 -25.52 32.38 -10.21
CA ALA A 231 -26.71 32.77 -10.97
C ALA A 231 -27.60 31.59 -11.39
N MET A 232 -27.00 30.49 -11.85
CA MET A 232 -27.76 29.30 -12.23
C MET A 232 -28.40 28.65 -11.01
N LEU A 233 -27.66 28.56 -9.90
CA LEU A 233 -28.14 28.04 -8.64
C LEU A 233 -29.32 28.86 -8.09
N LYS A 234 -29.20 30.20 -8.09
CA LYS A 234 -30.29 31.13 -7.75
C LYS A 234 -31.52 30.89 -8.63
N THR A 235 -31.31 30.76 -9.94
CA THR A 235 -32.41 30.52 -10.90
C THR A 235 -33.14 29.21 -10.59
N LEU A 236 -32.44 28.13 -10.24
CA LEU A 236 -33.11 26.88 -9.84
C LEU A 236 -33.89 27.04 -8.53
N LEU A 237 -33.29 27.70 -7.55
CA LEU A 237 -33.91 27.93 -6.24
C LEU A 237 -35.12 28.88 -6.32
N GLU A 238 -35.22 29.78 -7.29
CA GLU A 238 -36.43 30.61 -7.49
C GLU A 238 -37.69 29.76 -7.75
N PHE A 239 -37.56 28.59 -8.37
CA PHE A 239 -38.69 27.69 -8.69
C PHE A 239 -38.93 26.62 -7.60
N ARG A 240 -38.28 26.74 -6.44
CA ARG A 240 -38.47 25.80 -5.32
C ARG A 240 -39.87 25.94 -4.72
N ARG A 241 -40.52 24.82 -4.44
CA ARG A 241 -41.82 24.75 -3.76
C ARG A 241 -41.68 24.35 -2.29
N ASP A 242 -40.76 23.42 -2.03
CA ASP A 242 -40.44 22.89 -0.71
C ASP A 242 -38.92 22.96 -0.49
N MET A 243 -38.52 23.61 0.60
CA MET A 243 -37.12 23.69 1.00
C MET A 243 -36.61 22.36 1.56
N ASP A 244 -37.46 21.59 2.24
CA ASP A 244 -37.03 20.34 2.88
C ASP A 244 -36.65 19.30 1.83
N ALA A 245 -37.36 19.27 0.69
CA ALA A 245 -36.98 18.47 -0.46
C ALA A 245 -35.59 18.86 -1.02
N CYS A 246 -35.23 20.14 -0.97
CA CYS A 246 -33.91 20.61 -1.39
C CYS A 246 -32.82 20.19 -0.40
N TYR A 247 -33.10 20.19 0.90
CA TYR A 247 -32.16 19.72 1.93
C TYR A 247 -31.90 18.21 1.86
N ARG A 248 -32.92 17.43 1.52
CA ARG A 248 -32.82 15.97 1.32
C ARG A 248 -32.18 15.58 -0.01
N ALA A 249 -31.83 16.53 -0.88
CA ALA A 249 -31.13 16.24 -2.11
C ALA A 249 -29.69 15.86 -1.81
N ILE A 250 -29.40 14.55 -1.86
CA ILE A 250 -28.07 13.97 -1.65
C ILE A 250 -27.75 13.00 -2.78
N ASP A 251 -26.47 12.92 -3.13
CA ASP A 251 -25.98 11.90 -4.06
C ASP A 251 -25.80 10.53 -3.36
N ARG A 252 -25.34 9.53 -4.11
CA ARG A 252 -25.06 8.18 -3.60
C ARG A 252 -24.03 8.10 -2.48
N LYS A 253 -23.26 9.17 -2.23
CA LYS A 253 -22.26 9.26 -1.15
C LYS A 253 -22.75 10.14 0.01
N GLY A 254 -24.04 10.48 0.04
CA GLY A 254 -24.61 11.36 1.06
C GLY A 254 -24.25 12.84 0.87
N ARG A 255 -23.64 13.24 -0.26
CA ARG A 255 -23.19 14.62 -0.46
C ARG A 255 -24.33 15.48 -0.99
N SER A 256 -24.55 16.62 -0.34
CA SER A 256 -25.53 17.62 -0.76
C SER A 256 -24.95 18.66 -1.74
N PRO A 257 -25.77 19.52 -2.38
CA PRO A 257 -25.27 20.60 -3.23
C PRO A 257 -24.26 21.52 -2.53
N PHE A 258 -24.36 21.67 -1.21
CA PHE A 258 -23.40 22.43 -0.42
C PHE A 258 -22.00 21.79 -0.46
N HIS A 259 -21.92 20.45 -0.30
CA HIS A 259 -20.66 19.73 -0.43
C HIS A 259 -20.03 19.92 -1.81
N TYR A 260 -20.86 19.96 -2.88
CA TYR A 260 -20.39 20.22 -4.24
C TYR A 260 -19.87 21.66 -4.41
N ALA A 261 -20.56 22.67 -3.88
CA ALA A 261 -20.08 24.05 -3.92
C ALA A 261 -18.73 24.22 -3.19
N ALA A 262 -18.60 23.62 -2.02
CA ALA A 262 -17.35 23.60 -1.26
C ALA A 262 -16.22 22.87 -1.99
N MET A 263 -16.50 21.70 -2.58
CA MET A 263 -15.53 20.89 -3.33
C MET A 263 -14.95 21.63 -4.55
N HIS A 264 -15.77 22.47 -5.20
CA HIS A 264 -15.37 23.25 -6.37
C HIS A 264 -14.87 24.66 -6.02
N ALA A 265 -14.73 24.96 -4.72
CA ALA A 265 -14.34 26.27 -4.22
C ALA A 265 -15.16 27.43 -4.79
N SER A 266 -16.46 27.22 -5.04
CA SER A 266 -17.36 28.24 -5.57
C SER A 266 -17.90 29.11 -4.45
N VAL A 267 -17.28 30.28 -4.26
CA VAL A 267 -17.65 31.23 -3.20
C VAL A 267 -19.08 31.73 -3.37
N GLU A 268 -19.47 32.17 -4.57
CA GLU A 268 -20.82 32.67 -4.84
C GLU A 268 -21.90 31.61 -4.60
N CYS A 269 -21.66 30.36 -5.01
CA CYS A 269 -22.64 29.29 -4.78
C CYS A 269 -22.77 28.98 -3.28
N VAL A 270 -21.66 28.98 -2.54
CA VAL A 270 -21.70 28.82 -1.08
C VAL A 270 -22.48 29.97 -0.43
N GLU A 271 -22.26 31.22 -0.83
CA GLU A 271 -23.01 32.38 -0.32
C GLU A 271 -24.50 32.28 -0.59
N VAL A 272 -24.90 31.81 -1.78
CA VAL A 272 -26.30 31.56 -2.13
C VAL A 272 -26.92 30.49 -1.23
N LEU A 273 -26.20 29.39 -0.98
CA LEU A 273 -26.70 28.31 -0.13
C LEU A 273 -26.76 28.72 1.35
N MET A 274 -25.87 29.63 1.77
CA MET A 274 -25.86 30.21 3.12
C MET A 274 -26.88 31.33 3.34
N ASP A 275 -27.42 31.94 2.29
CA ASP A 275 -28.42 33.01 2.42
C ASP A 275 -29.59 32.48 3.27
N GLY A 276 -30.00 33.24 4.30
CA GLY A 276 -31.07 32.87 5.23
C GLY A 276 -32.42 32.65 4.54
N ARG A 277 -32.58 33.10 3.29
CA ARG A 277 -33.74 32.79 2.43
C ARG A 277 -33.77 31.34 1.93
N HIS A 278 -32.63 30.67 1.94
CA HIS A 278 -32.43 29.31 1.44
C HIS A 278 -31.96 28.34 2.53
N GLY A 279 -31.27 28.79 3.57
CA GLY A 279 -31.15 28.07 4.85
C GLY A 279 -30.63 26.63 4.80
N PHE A 280 -29.74 26.27 3.86
CA PHE A 280 -29.21 24.91 3.77
C PHE A 280 -28.41 24.52 5.03
N PRO A 281 -28.50 23.25 5.48
CA PRO A 281 -27.75 22.77 6.65
C PRO A 281 -26.24 22.78 6.35
N MET A 282 -25.52 23.67 7.04
CA MET A 282 -24.07 23.88 6.88
C MET A 282 -23.23 22.77 7.54
N ASP A 283 -23.83 22.03 8.47
CA ASP A 283 -23.23 20.96 9.26
C ASP A 283 -23.61 19.55 8.78
N GLN A 284 -24.36 19.47 7.67
CA GLN A 284 -24.70 18.20 7.03
C GLN A 284 -23.43 17.42 6.72
N ARG A 285 -23.48 16.11 6.96
CA ARG A 285 -22.36 15.20 6.76
C ARG A 285 -22.65 14.26 5.60
N ASP A 286 -21.64 14.01 4.79
CA ASP A 286 -21.65 12.92 3.83
C ASP A 286 -21.42 11.56 4.50
N ASP A 287 -21.37 10.48 3.72
CA ASP A 287 -21.18 9.11 4.24
C ASP A 287 -19.82 8.92 4.95
N PHE A 288 -18.86 9.81 4.73
CA PHE A 288 -17.55 9.83 5.39
C PHE A 288 -17.54 10.74 6.63
N GLY A 289 -18.68 11.33 6.99
CA GLY A 289 -18.80 12.28 8.07
C GLY A 289 -18.23 13.67 7.74
N LEU A 290 -17.84 13.94 6.48
CA LEU A 290 -17.25 15.21 6.08
C LEU A 290 -18.34 16.27 5.96
N THR A 291 -18.10 17.44 6.55
CA THR A 291 -18.94 18.62 6.34
C THR A 291 -18.43 19.42 5.13
N PRO A 292 -19.24 20.33 4.55
CA PRO A 292 -18.77 21.22 3.48
C PRO A 292 -17.52 22.01 3.86
N MET A 293 -17.38 22.44 5.12
CA MET A 293 -16.18 23.14 5.60
C MET A 293 -14.94 22.23 5.63
N ILE A 294 -15.07 20.97 6.06
CA ILE A 294 -13.97 20.00 6.05
C ILE A 294 -13.53 19.72 4.61
N ILE A 295 -14.48 19.58 3.68
CA ILE A 295 -14.18 19.43 2.25
C ILE A 295 -13.45 20.65 1.72
N ALA A 296 -13.99 21.86 1.93
CA ALA A 296 -13.38 23.11 1.47
C ALA A 296 -11.95 23.25 1.97
N ALA A 297 -11.67 22.83 3.20
CA ALA A 297 -10.33 22.90 3.76
C ALA A 297 -9.30 22.05 2.99
N GLY A 298 -9.72 20.91 2.44
CA GLY A 298 -8.88 20.04 1.61
C GLY A 298 -8.71 20.50 0.15
N VAL A 299 -9.42 21.54 -0.29
CA VAL A 299 -9.40 22.00 -1.70
C VAL A 299 -8.33 23.07 -1.91
N ARG A 300 -7.34 22.78 -2.76
CA ARG A 300 -6.26 23.72 -3.11
C ARG A 300 -6.66 24.69 -4.22
N ALA A 301 -7.69 25.50 -3.98
CA ALA A 301 -8.16 26.53 -4.89
C ALA A 301 -8.30 27.89 -4.19
N TRP A 302 -8.19 28.99 -4.95
CA TRP A 302 -8.21 30.36 -4.42
C TRP A 302 -9.41 30.65 -3.51
N GLY A 303 -10.62 30.22 -3.89
CA GLY A 303 -11.85 30.48 -3.11
C GLY A 303 -12.02 29.62 -1.85
N ALA A 304 -11.15 28.63 -1.60
CA ALA A 304 -11.32 27.71 -0.47
C ALA A 304 -11.19 28.42 0.89
N ALA A 305 -10.22 29.33 1.02
CA ALA A 305 -10.03 30.12 2.24
C ALA A 305 -11.23 31.03 2.53
N ASP A 306 -11.80 31.65 1.50
CA ASP A 306 -12.98 32.50 1.62
C ASP A 306 -14.23 31.72 2.05
N ILE A 307 -14.39 30.49 1.52
CA ILE A 307 -15.46 29.59 1.94
C ILE A 307 -15.29 29.19 3.39
N VAL A 308 -14.09 28.76 3.80
CA VAL A 308 -13.82 28.36 5.20
C VAL A 308 -14.04 29.53 6.15
N ARG A 309 -13.60 30.75 5.79
CA ARG A 309 -13.85 31.98 6.56
C ARG A 309 -15.35 32.24 6.70
N SER A 310 -16.07 32.21 5.59
CA SER A 310 -17.50 32.50 5.54
C SER A 310 -18.32 31.49 6.34
N LEU A 311 -17.95 30.21 6.27
CA LEU A 311 -18.55 29.14 7.05
C LEU A 311 -18.19 29.28 8.53
N GLY A 312 -16.93 29.51 8.88
CA GLY A 312 -16.47 29.54 10.27
C GLY A 312 -17.01 30.72 11.09
N CYS A 313 -17.39 31.83 10.46
CA CYS A 313 -17.97 32.99 11.15
C CYS A 313 -19.46 32.82 11.53
N ARG A 314 -20.11 31.73 11.10
CA ARG A 314 -21.54 31.49 11.39
C ARG A 314 -21.71 30.82 12.75
N LYS A 315 -22.77 31.18 13.48
CA LYS A 315 -23.04 30.65 14.83
C LYS A 315 -23.30 29.14 14.88
N ASN A 316 -23.75 28.54 13.76
CA ASN A 316 -24.19 27.14 13.72
C ASN A 316 -23.14 26.19 13.14
N THR A 317 -21.95 26.68 12.83
CA THR A 317 -20.85 25.89 12.26
C THR A 317 -19.70 25.91 13.24
N SER A 318 -19.22 24.72 13.60
CA SER A 318 -18.06 24.58 14.48
C SER A 318 -16.87 24.06 13.68
N TRP A 319 -15.74 24.75 13.78
CA TRP A 319 -14.46 24.27 13.25
C TRP A 319 -14.01 22.95 13.88
N ALA A 320 -14.53 22.63 15.08
CA ALA A 320 -14.23 21.42 15.83
C ALA A 320 -15.04 20.20 15.35
N MET A 321 -15.89 20.35 14.33
CA MET A 321 -16.60 19.22 13.71
C MET A 321 -15.62 18.19 13.16
N ARG A 322 -15.99 16.92 13.28
CA ARG A 322 -15.14 15.77 12.98
C ARG A 322 -15.80 14.84 11.97
N SER A 323 -14.98 14.32 11.05
CA SER A 323 -15.36 13.23 10.15
C SER A 323 -15.57 11.91 10.90
N SER A 324 -15.95 10.85 10.18
CA SER A 324 -16.03 9.50 10.75
C SER A 324 -14.67 9.00 11.27
N ALA A 325 -13.57 9.48 10.68
CA ALA A 325 -12.20 9.22 11.10
C ALA A 325 -11.70 10.17 12.22
N GLY A 326 -12.55 11.06 12.73
CA GLY A 326 -12.19 12.06 13.74
C GLY A 326 -11.51 13.31 13.16
N VAL A 327 -11.33 13.38 11.85
CA VAL A 327 -10.55 14.42 11.17
C VAL A 327 -11.31 15.74 11.15
N THR A 328 -10.65 16.83 11.55
CA THR A 328 -11.20 18.20 11.52
C THR A 328 -10.79 18.94 10.24
N ALA A 329 -11.38 20.13 10.00
CA ALA A 329 -10.99 20.98 8.88
C ALA A 329 -9.50 21.36 8.93
N LEU A 330 -8.93 21.58 10.13
CA LEU A 330 -7.51 21.91 10.28
C LEU A 330 -6.59 20.74 9.88
N HIS A 331 -6.96 19.50 10.22
CA HIS A 331 -6.23 18.32 9.73
C HIS A 331 -6.26 18.22 8.21
N MET A 332 -7.43 18.40 7.59
CA MET A 332 -7.55 18.35 6.12
C MET A 332 -6.76 19.45 5.43
N ALA A 333 -6.77 20.66 5.99
CA ALA A 333 -6.00 21.78 5.45
C ALA A 333 -4.49 21.50 5.48
N VAL A 334 -4.00 20.91 6.57
CA VAL A 334 -2.59 20.51 6.72
C VAL A 334 -2.24 19.37 5.76
N LEU A 335 -3.08 18.35 5.68
CA LEU A 335 -2.89 17.22 4.77
C LEU A 335 -2.79 17.68 3.31
N ALA A 336 -3.66 18.60 2.91
CA ALA A 336 -3.69 19.19 1.57
C ALA A 336 -2.61 20.26 1.34
N ASP A 337 -1.83 20.63 2.35
CA ASP A 337 -0.83 21.70 2.30
C ASP A 337 -1.43 23.04 1.86
N ASN A 338 -2.62 23.34 2.37
CA ASN A 338 -3.41 24.51 2.02
C ASN A 338 -3.13 25.66 3.01
N ILE A 339 -1.96 26.29 2.87
CA ILE A 339 -1.49 27.35 3.76
C ILE A 339 -2.54 28.47 3.98
N PRO A 340 -3.20 29.03 2.95
CA PRO A 340 -4.22 30.06 3.16
C PRO A 340 -5.37 29.62 4.08
N VAL A 341 -5.84 28.37 3.94
CA VAL A 341 -6.89 27.84 4.83
C VAL A 341 -6.36 27.63 6.24
N ILE A 342 -5.13 27.12 6.39
CA ILE A 342 -4.50 26.95 7.71
C ILE A 342 -4.41 28.30 8.42
N GLU A 343 -4.01 29.36 7.72
CA GLU A 343 -3.94 30.72 8.26
C GLU A 343 -5.33 31.22 8.68
N VAL A 344 -6.37 31.05 7.86
CA VAL A 344 -7.74 31.42 8.23
C VAL A 344 -8.19 30.67 9.50
N LEU A 345 -7.98 29.36 9.55
CA LEU A 345 -8.38 28.54 10.68
C LEU A 345 -7.67 28.95 11.98
N LEU A 346 -6.37 29.24 11.93
CA LEU A 346 -5.58 29.57 13.11
C LEU A 346 -5.70 31.05 13.53
N LYS A 347 -5.60 31.98 12.58
CA LYS A 347 -5.52 33.44 12.85
C LYS A 347 -6.89 34.08 12.99
N GLU A 348 -7.86 33.69 12.17
CA GLU A 348 -9.17 34.34 12.12
C GLU A 348 -10.22 33.58 12.93
N LEU A 349 -10.26 32.25 12.76
CA LEU A 349 -11.23 31.39 13.45
C LEU A 349 -10.73 30.88 14.81
N LEU A 350 -9.49 31.24 15.20
CA LEU A 350 -8.87 30.93 16.49
C LEU A 350 -8.97 29.45 16.88
N CYS A 351 -8.82 28.56 15.89
CA CYS A 351 -8.85 27.11 16.12
C CYS A 351 -7.66 26.71 17.00
N SER A 352 -7.93 25.99 18.08
CA SER A 352 -6.84 25.45 18.90
C SER A 352 -6.29 24.16 18.28
N PRO A 353 -5.02 24.14 17.82
CA PRO A 353 -4.45 22.96 17.15
C PRO A 353 -4.32 21.75 18.07
N ASN A 354 -4.25 21.96 19.39
CA ASN A 354 -4.02 20.90 20.38
C ASN A 354 -5.26 20.05 20.67
N TYR A 355 -6.46 20.61 20.52
CA TYR A 355 -7.72 19.89 20.77
C TYR A 355 -8.35 19.30 19.50
N ALA A 356 -7.78 19.62 18.34
CA ALA A 356 -8.08 18.92 17.10
C ALA A 356 -7.40 17.55 17.16
N LEU A 357 -8.15 16.52 17.54
CA LEU A 357 -7.68 15.14 17.63
C LEU A 357 -8.51 14.25 16.71
N ASP A 358 -7.84 13.43 15.90
CA ASP A 358 -8.48 12.36 15.15
C ASP A 358 -8.77 11.13 16.04
N ASN A 359 -9.29 10.05 15.44
CA ASN A 359 -9.62 8.82 16.19
C ASN A 359 -8.38 8.13 16.80
N GLU A 360 -7.19 8.38 16.25
CA GLU A 360 -5.91 7.87 16.76
C GLU A 360 -5.24 8.87 17.71
N LYS A 361 -5.94 9.95 18.09
CA LYS A 361 -5.43 11.05 18.93
C LYS A 361 -4.27 11.83 18.29
N ARG A 362 -4.14 11.79 16.96
CA ARG A 362 -3.17 12.61 16.24
C ARG A 362 -3.68 14.04 16.13
N THR A 363 -2.75 14.99 16.22
CA THR A 363 -3.02 16.42 16.03
C THR A 363 -2.70 16.85 14.60
N PRO A 364 -3.08 18.07 14.16
CA PRO A 364 -2.66 18.60 12.88
C PRO A 364 -1.13 18.70 12.75
N LEU A 365 -0.40 18.87 13.87
CA LEU A 365 1.07 18.87 13.86
C LEU A 365 1.62 17.47 13.53
N HIS A 366 0.97 16.39 13.97
CA HIS A 366 1.34 15.03 13.54
C HIS A 366 1.14 14.84 12.04
N TYR A 367 0.05 15.37 11.47
CA TYR A 367 -0.19 15.34 10.03
C TYR A 367 0.85 16.14 9.25
N ALA A 368 1.23 17.33 9.74
CA ALA A 368 2.27 18.14 9.13
C ALA A 368 3.62 17.38 9.12
N ALA A 369 3.96 16.77 10.26
CA ALA A 369 5.16 15.97 10.42
C ALA A 369 5.19 14.71 9.52
N LEU A 370 4.09 13.96 9.50
CA LEU A 370 3.94 12.73 8.71
C LEU A 370 4.07 12.96 7.20
N HIS A 371 3.78 14.17 6.71
CA HIS A 371 3.85 14.48 5.29
C HIS A 371 4.95 15.49 4.94
N GLY A 372 5.87 15.78 5.86
CA GLY A 372 6.99 16.70 5.62
C GLY A 372 6.55 18.12 5.26
N ARG A 373 5.45 18.61 5.85
CA ARG A 373 4.88 19.93 5.58
C ARG A 373 5.52 20.99 6.46
N GLU A 374 6.77 21.33 6.17
CA GLU A 374 7.60 22.27 6.93
C GLU A 374 6.86 23.58 7.27
N ARG A 375 6.29 24.26 6.26
CA ARG A 375 5.60 25.54 6.45
C ARG A 375 4.30 25.41 7.27
N ALA A 376 3.56 24.32 7.09
CA ALA A 376 2.37 24.06 7.88
C ALA A 376 2.73 23.76 9.34
N ALA A 377 3.79 22.98 9.58
CA ALA A 377 4.32 22.70 10.91
C ALA A 377 4.76 23.99 11.61
N ALA A 378 5.51 24.86 10.92
CA ALA A 378 5.94 26.15 11.45
C ALA A 378 4.74 27.01 11.88
N LEU A 379 3.73 27.16 11.00
CA LEU A 379 2.52 27.92 11.32
C LEU A 379 1.76 27.34 12.52
N LEU A 380 1.63 26.01 12.61
CA LEU A 380 0.98 25.38 13.76
C LEU A 380 1.72 25.69 15.06
N LEU A 381 3.05 25.58 15.07
CA LEU A 381 3.89 25.85 16.25
C LEU A 381 3.85 27.33 16.65
N GLU A 382 3.91 28.26 15.68
CA GLU A 382 3.75 29.70 15.92
C GLU A 382 2.41 30.05 16.59
N HIS A 383 1.37 29.24 16.36
CA HIS A 383 0.03 29.42 16.93
C HIS A 383 -0.25 28.46 18.10
N GLY A 384 0.80 28.00 18.79
CA GLY A 384 0.68 27.29 20.06
C GLY A 384 0.41 25.78 19.96
N ALA A 385 0.66 25.15 18.81
CA ALA A 385 0.66 23.69 18.73
C ALA A 385 1.75 23.10 19.62
N SER A 386 1.38 22.13 20.45
CA SER A 386 2.31 21.41 21.31
C SER A 386 2.96 20.26 20.55
N ASN A 387 4.30 20.21 20.60
CA ASN A 387 5.10 19.11 20.06
C ASN A 387 5.17 17.89 21.00
N MET A 388 4.57 17.97 22.19
CA MET A 388 4.57 16.90 23.21
C MET A 388 3.32 16.04 23.19
N ILE A 389 2.28 16.42 22.45
CA ILE A 389 1.05 15.63 22.36
C ILE A 389 1.40 14.29 21.71
N ARG A 390 0.85 13.23 22.30
CA ARG A 390 1.08 11.85 21.89
C ARG A 390 -0.20 11.26 21.29
N ASP A 391 -0.03 10.52 20.21
CA ASP A 391 -1.10 9.72 19.62
C ASP A 391 -1.41 8.46 20.46
N GLN A 392 -2.28 7.59 19.95
CA GLN A 392 -2.67 6.34 20.60
C GLN A 392 -1.50 5.34 20.82
N HIS A 393 -0.39 5.52 20.11
CA HIS A 393 0.83 4.73 20.21
C HIS A 393 1.93 5.43 21.01
N GLU A 394 1.57 6.49 21.73
CA GLU A 394 2.50 7.33 22.49
C GLU A 394 3.52 8.08 21.61
N VAL A 395 3.27 8.17 20.30
CA VAL A 395 4.16 8.80 19.31
C VAL A 395 3.87 10.29 19.23
N THR A 396 4.90 11.12 19.18
CA THR A 396 4.77 12.57 18.98
C THR A 396 5.02 12.98 17.54
N ALA A 397 4.64 14.21 17.17
CA ALA A 397 4.92 14.75 15.85
C ALA A 397 6.42 14.73 15.49
N ALA A 398 7.33 14.86 16.45
CA ALA A 398 8.76 14.78 16.19
C ALA A 398 9.19 13.39 15.68
N HIS A 399 8.58 12.30 16.16
CA HIS A 399 8.85 10.95 15.65
C HIS A 399 8.44 10.80 14.19
N TYR A 400 7.25 11.29 13.83
CA TYR A 400 6.78 11.31 12.44
C TYR A 400 7.69 12.15 11.54
N ALA A 401 8.13 13.31 12.02
CA ALA A 401 9.04 14.16 11.25
C ALA A 401 10.43 13.51 11.08
N ALA A 402 10.92 12.83 12.12
CA ALA A 402 12.19 12.09 12.06
C ALA A 402 12.16 10.95 11.02
N GLN A 403 10.99 10.33 10.83
CA GLN A 403 10.78 9.37 9.75
C GLN A 403 10.82 10.03 8.37
N GLN A 404 10.22 11.22 8.22
CA GLN A 404 10.09 11.88 6.91
C GLN A 404 11.34 12.63 6.48
N ASP A 405 11.68 13.73 7.15
CA ASP A 405 12.73 14.65 6.69
C ASP A 405 13.32 15.52 7.81
N ALA A 406 14.56 15.94 7.61
CA ALA A 406 15.32 16.70 8.57
C ALA A 406 14.81 18.14 8.77
N ASN A 407 14.19 18.76 7.76
CA ASN A 407 13.75 20.15 7.84
C ASN A 407 12.50 20.27 8.73
N THR A 408 11.52 19.41 8.48
CA THR A 408 10.31 19.36 9.31
C THR A 408 10.65 18.98 10.74
N LEU A 409 11.59 18.04 10.93
CA LEU A 409 12.11 17.71 12.25
C LEU A 409 12.78 18.93 12.91
N ASP A 410 13.64 19.65 12.19
CA ASP A 410 14.30 20.85 12.69
C ASP A 410 13.32 21.94 13.13
N VAL A 411 12.26 22.18 12.35
CA VAL A 411 11.18 23.12 12.71
C VAL A 411 10.51 22.72 14.03
N ILE A 412 10.20 21.42 14.20
CA ILE A 412 9.54 20.93 15.42
C ILE A 412 10.49 21.00 16.62
N LEU A 413 11.77 20.64 16.45
CA LEU A 413 12.78 20.64 17.51
C LEU A 413 13.23 22.05 17.93
N ARG A 414 13.09 23.06 17.07
CA ARG A 414 13.40 24.46 17.39
C ARG A 414 12.31 25.16 18.19
N SER A 415 11.08 24.63 18.20
CA SER A 415 9.99 25.23 18.95
C SER A 415 10.28 25.19 20.46
N ILE A 416 10.23 26.38 21.08
CA ILE A 416 10.64 26.64 22.45
C ILE A 416 9.62 25.98 23.40
N ASN A 417 10.04 24.99 24.22
CA ASN A 417 9.61 24.78 25.63
C ASN A 417 9.56 23.34 26.19
N TYR A 418 10.00 22.26 25.54
CA TYR A 418 9.86 20.94 26.16
C TYR A 418 11.02 19.99 25.87
N ASP A 419 11.59 19.40 26.93
CA ASP A 419 12.61 18.35 26.84
C ASP A 419 12.03 17.12 26.15
N LEU A 420 12.35 16.97 24.87
CA LEU A 420 12.06 15.77 24.08
C LEU A 420 12.98 14.59 24.47
N GLU A 421 13.85 14.77 25.46
CA GLU A 421 14.90 13.82 25.89
C GLU A 421 14.34 12.45 26.33
N ASN A 422 13.09 12.40 26.81
CA ASN A 422 12.47 11.17 27.34
C ASN A 422 11.14 10.83 26.64
N VAL A 423 10.98 11.25 25.39
CA VAL A 423 9.78 10.93 24.63
C VAL A 423 10.04 9.69 23.77
N ASN A 424 9.47 8.58 24.22
CA ASN A 424 9.49 7.32 23.52
C ASN A 424 8.07 6.93 23.11
N ASP A 425 7.98 6.17 22.02
CA ASP A 425 6.74 5.53 21.63
C ASP A 425 6.37 4.37 22.56
N LYS A 426 5.23 3.72 22.28
CA LYS A 426 4.76 2.55 23.02
C LYS A 426 5.73 1.37 23.02
N GLN A 427 6.66 1.29 22.07
CA GLN A 427 7.71 0.28 22.02
C GLN A 427 9.02 0.72 22.68
N GLY A 428 9.07 1.90 23.29
CA GLY A 428 10.27 2.44 23.92
C GLY A 428 11.26 3.04 22.93
N ARG A 429 10.87 3.28 21.67
CA ARG A 429 11.74 3.82 20.64
C ARG A 429 11.74 5.34 20.69
N SER A 430 12.94 5.93 20.65
CA SER A 430 13.14 7.37 20.61
C SER A 430 12.95 7.95 19.19
N ILE A 431 12.90 9.28 19.11
CA ILE A 431 12.85 10.03 17.83
C ILE A 431 14.03 9.64 16.92
N PHE A 432 15.22 9.44 17.52
CA PHE A 432 16.41 9.02 16.79
C PHE A 432 16.24 7.62 16.19
N MET A 433 15.72 6.66 16.97
CA MET A 433 15.42 5.32 16.47
C MET A 433 14.41 5.32 15.32
N TRP A 434 13.44 6.24 15.31
CA TRP A 434 12.51 6.41 14.19
C TRP A 434 13.20 6.90 12.91
N ALA A 435 14.12 7.87 13.02
CA ALA A 435 14.95 8.29 11.87
C ALA A 435 15.80 7.12 11.33
N VAL A 436 16.34 6.31 12.23
CA VAL A 436 17.14 5.13 11.88
C VAL A 436 16.29 4.07 11.17
N LEU A 437 15.09 3.76 11.68
CA LEU A 437 14.16 2.81 11.07
C LEU A 437 13.68 3.24 9.69
N ALA A 438 13.53 4.55 9.47
CA ALA A 438 13.19 5.08 8.15
C ALA A 438 14.34 4.92 7.13
N GLY A 439 15.56 4.69 7.60
CA GLY A 439 16.76 4.63 6.75
C GLY A 439 17.17 5.98 6.17
N ASN A 440 16.62 7.09 6.67
CA ASN A 440 16.91 8.42 6.16
C ASN A 440 18.24 8.94 6.75
N ILE A 441 19.34 8.67 6.04
CA ILE A 441 20.70 9.06 6.46
C ILE A 441 20.81 10.56 6.76
N LYS A 442 20.15 11.42 5.96
CA LYS A 442 20.21 12.88 6.17
C LYS A 442 19.58 13.27 7.50
N THR A 443 18.44 12.67 7.85
CA THR A 443 17.79 12.94 9.14
C THR A 443 18.61 12.37 10.30
N VAL A 444 19.20 11.18 10.14
CA VAL A 444 20.10 10.60 11.15
C VAL A 444 21.34 11.47 11.36
N GLU A 445 22.02 11.91 10.31
CA GLU A 445 23.13 12.86 10.40
C GLU A 445 22.71 14.18 11.06
N TYR A 446 21.53 14.68 10.72
CA TYR A 446 20.98 15.88 11.32
C TYR A 446 20.78 15.70 12.84
N CYS A 447 20.19 14.59 13.28
CA CYS A 447 20.03 14.26 14.70
C CYS A 447 21.40 14.15 15.41
N LEU A 448 22.39 13.53 14.78
CA LEU A 448 23.74 13.36 15.34
C LEU A 448 24.51 14.68 15.47
N ARG A 449 24.29 15.64 14.56
CA ARG A 449 24.95 16.95 14.58
C ARG A 449 24.33 17.93 15.58
N LYS A 450 23.05 17.76 15.91
CA LYS A 450 22.29 18.72 16.73
C LYS A 450 22.32 18.34 18.21
N ASN A 451 22.83 19.24 19.04
CA ASN A 451 22.89 19.07 20.50
C ASN A 451 21.52 19.10 21.22
N ASN A 452 20.41 19.31 20.51
CA ASN A 452 19.07 19.35 21.10
C ASN A 452 18.47 17.96 21.34
N LEU A 453 19.04 16.90 20.74
CA LEU A 453 18.69 15.52 21.03
C LEU A 453 19.86 14.88 21.79
N ILE A 454 19.64 14.51 23.05
CA ILE A 454 20.61 13.69 23.78
C ILE A 454 20.46 12.25 23.28
N ILE A 455 21.44 11.79 22.52
CA ILE A 455 21.47 10.41 22.01
C ILE A 455 22.40 9.58 22.89
N HIS A 456 21.80 8.71 23.70
CA HIS A 456 22.55 7.70 24.45
C HIS A 456 22.84 6.52 23.53
N ARG A 457 24.11 6.21 23.27
CA ARG A 457 24.49 5.14 22.33
C ARG A 457 24.09 3.74 22.80
N SER A 458 23.78 3.61 24.09
CA SER A 458 23.23 2.43 24.74
C SER A 458 21.71 2.48 24.90
N GLU A 459 21.01 3.47 24.30
CA GLU A 459 19.55 3.50 24.33
C GLU A 459 18.99 2.26 23.63
N THR A 460 17.95 1.68 24.22
CA THR A 460 17.30 0.47 23.73
C THR A 460 15.79 0.61 23.75
N ASP A 461 15.12 -0.06 22.81
CA ASP A 461 13.68 -0.21 22.84
C ASP A 461 13.25 -1.27 23.88
N LYS A 462 11.95 -1.56 23.99
CA LYS A 462 11.41 -2.57 24.92
C LYS A 462 11.92 -4.00 24.67
N LYS A 463 12.46 -4.28 23.48
CA LYS A 463 13.08 -5.57 23.13
C LYS A 463 14.59 -5.57 23.39
N GLY A 464 15.15 -4.47 23.89
CA GLY A 464 16.59 -4.32 24.10
C GLY A 464 17.35 -3.93 22.82
N LEU A 465 16.66 -3.57 21.74
CA LEU A 465 17.31 -3.26 20.46
C LEU A 465 17.87 -1.85 20.48
N THR A 466 19.18 -1.73 20.27
CA THR A 466 19.84 -0.43 20.04
C THR A 466 19.59 0.06 18.61
N ALA A 467 19.87 1.35 18.34
CA ALA A 467 19.80 1.88 16.98
C ALA A 467 20.64 1.08 15.97
N LEU A 468 21.80 0.53 16.38
CA LEU A 468 22.61 -0.35 15.53
C LEU A 468 21.87 -1.64 15.17
N HIS A 469 21.20 -2.29 16.13
CA HIS A 469 20.35 -3.45 15.84
C HIS A 469 19.27 -3.11 14.80
N LEU A 470 18.62 -1.94 14.93
CA LEU A 470 17.59 -1.49 13.99
C LEU A 470 18.15 -1.25 12.58
N THR A 471 19.33 -0.65 12.44
CA THR A 471 19.98 -0.47 11.12
C THR A 471 20.29 -1.79 10.43
N VAL A 472 20.79 -2.76 11.22
CA VAL A 472 21.12 -4.10 10.74
C VAL A 472 19.86 -4.85 10.35
N HIS A 473 18.80 -4.72 11.14
CA HIS A 473 17.50 -5.32 10.84
C HIS A 473 16.90 -4.80 9.52
N MET A 474 17.15 -3.53 9.17
CA MET A 474 16.74 -2.92 7.89
C MET A 474 17.69 -3.22 6.72
N GLY A 475 18.87 -3.80 6.97
CA GLY A 475 19.84 -4.09 5.93
C GLY A 475 20.56 -2.86 5.37
N ASN A 476 20.63 -1.75 6.12
CA ASN A 476 21.26 -0.51 5.65
C ASN A 476 22.73 -0.44 6.09
N LEU A 477 23.65 -0.95 5.24
CA LEU A 477 25.09 -0.98 5.51
C LEU A 477 25.69 0.42 5.74
N GLU A 478 25.29 1.42 4.95
CA GLU A 478 25.84 2.78 5.08
C GLU A 478 25.47 3.40 6.43
N LEU A 479 24.24 3.15 6.89
CA LEU A 479 23.82 3.61 8.21
C LEU A 479 24.50 2.82 9.34
N CYS A 480 24.73 1.52 9.17
CA CYS A 480 25.54 0.73 10.10
C CYS A 480 26.95 1.32 10.26
N LYS A 481 27.62 1.63 9.14
CA LYS A 481 28.95 2.27 9.14
C LYS A 481 28.92 3.61 9.87
N LEU A 482 27.93 4.44 9.56
CA LEU A 482 27.77 5.75 10.21
C LEU A 482 27.62 5.61 11.73
N LEU A 483 26.69 4.76 12.21
CA LEU A 483 26.47 4.60 13.65
C LEU A 483 27.72 4.03 14.35
N MET A 484 28.40 3.05 13.77
CA MET A 484 29.63 2.52 14.38
C MET A 484 30.75 3.57 14.44
N GLN A 485 30.92 4.40 13.40
CA GLN A 485 31.85 5.54 13.43
C GLN A 485 31.51 6.55 14.53
N GLN A 486 30.22 6.69 14.84
CA GLN A 486 29.75 7.57 15.89
C GLN A 486 29.81 6.94 17.29
N GLY A 487 30.26 5.68 17.43
CA GLY A 487 30.55 5.03 18.72
C GLY A 487 29.50 4.04 19.21
N TRP A 488 28.57 3.57 18.37
CA TRP A 488 27.70 2.45 18.72
C TRP A 488 28.49 1.14 18.74
N ASN A 489 28.28 0.34 19.80
CA ASN A 489 29.04 -0.87 20.03
C ASN A 489 28.42 -2.08 19.28
N PRO A 490 29.17 -2.76 18.40
CA PRO A 490 28.67 -3.95 17.68
C PRO A 490 28.50 -5.19 18.58
N SER A 491 28.98 -5.14 19.82
CA SER A 491 28.85 -6.23 20.81
C SER A 491 27.66 -6.07 21.75
N ASP A 492 26.92 -4.97 21.68
CA ASP A 492 25.70 -4.81 22.48
C ASP A 492 24.70 -5.91 22.12
N SER A 493 23.99 -6.44 23.11
CA SER A 493 23.01 -7.51 22.92
C SER A 493 21.61 -7.04 23.32
N ASP A 494 20.60 -7.54 22.61
CA ASP A 494 19.19 -7.31 22.95
C ASP A 494 18.73 -8.13 24.18
N ASN A 495 17.45 -8.06 24.53
CA ASN A 495 16.89 -8.80 25.69
C ASN A 495 16.92 -10.32 25.53
N TYR A 496 17.16 -10.82 24.31
CA TYR A 496 17.36 -12.24 24.01
C TYR A 496 18.83 -12.61 23.91
N GLY A 497 19.75 -11.70 24.20
CA GLY A 497 21.19 -11.89 24.05
C GLY A 497 21.68 -11.81 22.60
N ALA A 498 20.80 -11.49 21.63
CA ALA A 498 21.19 -11.42 20.24
C ALA A 498 21.93 -10.10 19.96
N THR A 499 23.14 -10.20 19.41
CA THR A 499 23.93 -9.06 18.93
C THR A 499 23.51 -8.64 17.50
N PRO A 500 23.94 -7.47 16.98
CA PRO A 500 23.68 -7.09 15.60
C PRO A 500 24.17 -8.14 14.60
N LEU A 501 25.27 -8.85 14.89
CA LEU A 501 25.78 -9.91 14.01
C LEU A 501 24.81 -11.10 13.89
N HIS A 502 24.11 -11.46 14.96
CA HIS A 502 23.06 -12.49 14.93
C HIS A 502 21.92 -12.08 13.99
N ILE A 503 21.43 -10.85 14.12
CA ILE A 503 20.36 -10.31 13.29
C ILE A 503 20.79 -10.23 11.82
N ALA A 504 22.00 -9.75 11.54
CA ALA A 504 22.54 -9.66 10.18
C ALA A 504 22.61 -11.04 9.50
N ALA A 505 23.07 -12.05 10.26
CA ALA A 505 23.20 -13.42 9.78
C ALA A 505 21.83 -14.05 9.50
N GLY A 506 20.88 -13.93 10.43
CA GLY A 506 19.51 -14.45 10.26
C GLY A 506 18.72 -13.78 9.14
N ARG A 507 18.98 -12.50 8.86
CA ARG A 507 18.34 -11.76 7.75
C ARG A 507 19.07 -11.89 6.42
N GLY A 508 20.32 -12.31 6.44
CA GLY A 508 21.11 -12.59 5.24
C GLY A 508 21.79 -11.36 4.64
N HIS A 509 22.01 -10.34 5.46
CA HIS A 509 22.72 -9.12 5.06
C HIS A 509 24.22 -9.37 5.03
N THR A 510 24.67 -10.11 4.01
CA THR A 510 26.04 -10.66 3.90
C THR A 510 27.13 -9.59 3.93
N ASP A 511 26.86 -8.44 3.34
CA ASP A 511 27.70 -7.26 3.35
C ASP A 511 27.83 -6.64 4.74
N ILE A 512 26.74 -6.56 5.50
CA ILE A 512 26.73 -6.14 6.91
C ILE A 512 27.47 -7.16 7.78
N VAL A 513 27.26 -8.46 7.56
CA VAL A 513 28.00 -9.52 8.27
C VAL A 513 29.50 -9.33 8.07
N ARG A 514 29.98 -9.20 6.82
CA ARG A 514 31.41 -8.94 6.54
C ARG A 514 31.91 -7.67 7.24
N PHE A 515 31.11 -6.61 7.21
CA PHE A 515 31.49 -5.34 7.83
C PHE A 515 31.60 -5.46 9.36
N LEU A 516 30.61 -6.03 10.05
CA LEU A 516 30.61 -6.21 11.50
C LEU A 516 31.78 -7.06 11.96
N VAL A 517 32.09 -8.16 11.25
CA VAL A 517 33.24 -9.02 11.54
C VAL A 517 34.57 -8.27 11.35
N THR A 518 34.70 -7.51 10.27
CA THR A 518 35.88 -6.66 10.03
C THR A 518 36.04 -5.59 11.12
N ALA A 519 34.93 -5.13 11.68
CA ALA A 519 34.90 -4.15 12.76
C ALA A 519 35.05 -4.77 14.17
N GLY A 520 35.36 -6.07 14.27
CA GLY A 520 35.71 -6.75 15.52
C GLY A 520 34.51 -7.32 16.30
N ALA A 521 33.35 -7.51 15.66
CA ALA A 521 32.26 -8.26 16.27
C ALA A 521 32.69 -9.71 16.56
N ASP A 522 32.25 -10.26 17.70
CA ASP A 522 32.57 -11.63 18.08
C ASP A 522 31.75 -12.63 17.26
N ASN A 523 32.45 -13.41 16.43
CA ASN A 523 31.87 -14.43 15.54
C ASN A 523 31.21 -15.59 16.30
N GLU A 524 31.65 -15.83 17.53
CA GLU A 524 31.20 -16.94 18.39
C GLU A 524 30.34 -16.46 19.56
N ALA A 525 29.89 -15.20 19.51
CA ALA A 525 28.94 -14.66 20.47
C ALA A 525 27.70 -15.56 20.55
N GLN A 526 27.19 -15.76 21.76
CA GLN A 526 26.04 -16.60 22.03
C GLN A 526 24.88 -15.75 22.55
N ASP A 527 23.70 -15.97 21.99
CA ASP A 527 22.47 -15.42 22.55
C ASP A 527 22.04 -16.17 23.82
N ALA A 528 20.92 -15.75 24.43
CA ALA A 528 20.44 -16.33 25.69
C ALA A 528 20.02 -17.82 25.57
N GLN A 529 19.94 -18.37 24.35
CA GLN A 529 19.71 -19.79 24.09
C GLN A 529 21.00 -20.52 23.69
N GLY A 530 22.18 -19.88 23.79
CA GLY A 530 23.45 -20.47 23.37
C GLY A 530 23.60 -20.55 21.86
N ARG A 531 22.82 -19.78 21.08
CA ARG A 531 22.86 -19.84 19.61
C ARG A 531 23.84 -18.80 19.09
N THR A 532 24.67 -19.19 18.12
CA THR A 532 25.64 -18.31 17.45
C THR A 532 25.06 -17.64 16.21
N PRO A 533 25.73 -16.66 15.58
CA PRO A 533 25.27 -16.06 14.33
C PRO A 533 25.08 -17.07 13.20
N VAL A 534 25.91 -18.12 13.12
CA VAL A 534 25.74 -19.21 12.13
C VAL A 534 24.42 -19.93 12.36
N PHE A 535 24.04 -20.16 13.62
CA PHE A 535 22.77 -20.75 13.99
C PHE A 535 21.59 -19.90 13.49
N HIS A 536 21.67 -18.58 13.64
CA HIS A 536 20.67 -17.64 13.13
C HIS A 536 20.60 -17.64 11.59
N ALA A 537 21.73 -17.70 10.88
CA ALA A 537 21.73 -17.83 9.41
C ALA A 537 21.04 -19.11 8.94
N CYS A 538 21.20 -20.21 9.68
CA CYS A 538 20.52 -21.48 9.41
C CYS A 538 19.02 -21.42 9.69
N LEU A 539 18.60 -20.78 10.79
CA LEU A 539 17.17 -20.54 11.09
C LEU A 539 16.51 -19.64 10.05
N GLY A 540 17.21 -18.61 9.56
CA GLY A 540 16.72 -17.68 8.54
C GLY A 540 16.82 -18.19 7.09
N GLY A 541 17.47 -19.34 6.88
CA GLY A 541 17.63 -19.96 5.56
C GLY A 541 18.57 -19.22 4.61
N LYS A 542 19.55 -18.49 5.15
CA LYS A 542 20.40 -17.57 4.39
C LYS A 542 21.66 -18.26 3.88
N SER A 543 21.50 -19.19 2.93
CA SER A 543 22.57 -20.06 2.45
C SER A 543 23.80 -19.34 1.87
N LEU A 544 23.61 -18.22 1.16
CA LEU A 544 24.70 -17.41 0.62
C LEU A 544 25.51 -16.73 1.74
N THR A 545 24.80 -16.19 2.73
CA THR A 545 25.42 -15.56 3.90
C THR A 545 26.17 -16.59 4.71
N LEU A 546 25.55 -17.74 4.96
CA LEU A 546 26.15 -18.90 5.61
C LEU A 546 27.42 -19.37 4.89
N GLU A 547 27.39 -19.51 3.56
CA GLU A 547 28.57 -19.88 2.78
C GLU A 547 29.71 -18.87 2.96
N THR A 548 29.38 -17.57 2.96
CA THR A 548 30.37 -16.51 3.20
C THR A 548 30.94 -16.57 4.61
N MET A 549 30.09 -16.76 5.63
CA MET A 549 30.48 -16.87 7.04
C MET A 549 31.45 -18.03 7.25
N ILE A 550 31.17 -19.18 6.66
CA ILE A 550 32.00 -20.38 6.79
C ILE A 550 33.31 -20.23 5.98
N LYS A 551 33.21 -19.94 4.68
CA LYS A 551 34.38 -19.99 3.78
C LYS A 551 35.29 -18.78 3.91
N SER A 552 34.70 -17.59 4.00
CA SER A 552 35.46 -16.33 3.95
C SER A 552 35.78 -15.80 5.34
N LEU A 553 34.90 -16.02 6.32
CA LEU A 553 35.03 -15.46 7.67
C LEU A 553 35.36 -16.51 8.75
N GLN A 554 35.49 -17.79 8.37
CA GLN A 554 35.95 -18.90 9.21
C GLN A 554 35.14 -19.10 10.51
N PHE A 555 33.83 -18.91 10.47
CA PHE A 555 32.95 -19.18 11.62
C PHE A 555 32.90 -20.68 11.94
N SER A 556 32.77 -21.02 13.23
CA SER A 556 32.52 -22.40 13.66
C SER A 556 31.11 -22.85 13.30
N ILE A 557 30.98 -24.12 12.91
CA ILE A 557 29.69 -24.75 12.55
C ILE A 557 29.22 -25.80 13.56
N ASP A 558 30.06 -26.12 14.56
CA ASP A 558 29.83 -27.22 15.50
C ASP A 558 29.24 -26.76 16.84
N HIS A 559 28.95 -25.46 16.98
CA HIS A 559 28.40 -24.92 18.21
C HIS A 559 27.04 -25.54 18.55
N ARG A 560 26.79 -25.74 19.84
CA ARG A 560 25.56 -26.35 20.35
C ARG A 560 24.79 -25.37 21.22
N ASP A 561 23.51 -25.25 20.95
CA ASP A 561 22.60 -24.44 21.76
C ASP A 561 22.28 -25.12 23.11
N VAL A 562 21.44 -24.50 23.93
CA VAL A 562 21.00 -25.06 25.23
C VAL A 562 20.27 -26.41 25.10
N LEU A 563 19.72 -26.73 23.93
CA LEU A 563 19.09 -28.02 23.62
C LEU A 563 20.07 -28.99 22.95
N LYS A 564 21.39 -28.72 23.03
CA LYS A 564 22.45 -29.48 22.38
C LYS A 564 22.32 -29.58 20.85
N SER A 565 21.44 -28.79 20.25
CA SER A 565 21.18 -28.75 18.83
C SER A 565 22.30 -28.00 18.12
N THR A 566 22.67 -28.48 16.94
CA THR A 566 23.67 -27.85 16.07
C THR A 566 23.01 -26.97 15.00
N PRO A 567 23.74 -26.08 14.30
CA PRO A 567 23.20 -25.32 13.16
C PRO A 567 22.55 -26.21 12.09
N LEU A 568 22.98 -27.48 11.97
CA LEU A 568 22.37 -28.45 11.07
C LEU A 568 20.97 -28.88 11.53
N HIS A 569 20.76 -29.05 12.84
CA HIS A 569 19.42 -29.26 13.43
C HIS A 569 18.53 -28.04 13.17
N ALA A 570 19.06 -26.83 13.35
CA ALA A 570 18.33 -25.59 13.09
C ALA A 570 17.86 -25.47 11.62
N ALA A 571 18.75 -25.76 10.66
CA ALA A 571 18.41 -25.74 9.24
C ALA A 571 17.37 -26.82 8.87
N ALA A 572 17.46 -28.01 9.49
CA ALA A 572 16.49 -29.10 9.33
C ALA A 572 15.11 -28.74 9.91
N PHE A 573 15.09 -28.12 11.09
CA PHE A 573 13.88 -27.63 11.76
C PHE A 573 13.14 -26.59 10.91
N ALA A 574 13.87 -25.56 10.47
CA ALA A 574 13.31 -24.47 9.67
C ALA A 574 12.95 -24.91 8.23
N GLY A 575 13.58 -25.98 7.73
CA GLY A 575 13.30 -26.55 6.41
C GLY A 575 14.17 -25.98 5.28
N HIS A 576 15.37 -25.50 5.59
CA HIS A 576 16.26 -24.82 4.66
C HIS A 576 17.33 -25.77 4.10
N HIS A 577 16.95 -26.62 3.16
CA HIS A 577 17.81 -27.65 2.56
C HIS A 577 19.11 -27.09 1.93
N ALA A 578 19.09 -25.87 1.37
CA ALA A 578 20.30 -25.24 0.83
C ALA A 578 21.35 -24.96 1.93
N CYS A 579 20.91 -24.59 3.14
CA CYS A 579 21.81 -24.41 4.29
C CYS A 579 22.37 -25.76 4.75
N ILE A 580 21.54 -26.81 4.78
CA ILE A 580 21.97 -28.20 5.06
C ILE A 580 23.08 -28.61 4.09
N THR A 581 22.87 -28.44 2.79
CA THR A 581 23.89 -28.78 1.79
C THR A 581 25.19 -28.00 1.98
N THR A 582 25.11 -26.71 2.32
CA THR A 582 26.30 -25.88 2.62
C THR A 582 27.04 -26.36 3.86
N LEU A 583 26.34 -26.67 4.96
CA LEU A 583 26.93 -27.18 6.20
C LEU A 583 27.60 -28.54 6.00
N ILE A 584 26.95 -29.47 5.29
CA ILE A 584 27.52 -30.80 5.00
C ILE A 584 28.77 -30.68 4.14
N LYS A 585 28.76 -29.81 3.13
CA LYS A 585 29.96 -29.52 2.32
C LYS A 585 31.09 -28.88 3.13
N ALA A 586 30.75 -28.17 4.20
CA ALA A 586 31.71 -27.59 5.15
C ALA A 586 32.21 -28.58 6.20
N GLY A 587 31.70 -29.82 6.21
CA GLY A 587 32.13 -30.88 7.13
C GLY A 587 31.26 -31.08 8.36
N ALA A 588 30.06 -30.47 8.44
CA ALA A 588 29.15 -30.67 9.56
C ALA A 588 28.76 -32.15 9.72
N TYR A 589 28.82 -32.66 10.94
CA TYR A 589 28.47 -34.04 11.23
C TYR A 589 26.94 -34.26 11.18
N VAL A 590 26.49 -35.11 10.27
CA VAL A 590 25.06 -35.38 10.03
C VAL A 590 24.39 -36.24 11.10
N GLY A 591 25.17 -36.91 11.94
CA GLY A 591 24.69 -37.84 12.96
C GLY A 591 24.66 -37.27 14.38
N ASP A 592 24.85 -35.95 14.54
CA ASP A 592 24.78 -35.33 15.86
C ASP A 592 23.42 -35.52 16.50
N LEU A 593 23.42 -35.65 17.83
CA LEU A 593 22.22 -35.79 18.63
C LEU A 593 21.97 -34.51 19.43
N ASP A 594 20.73 -34.05 19.43
CA ASP A 594 20.24 -33.00 20.33
C ASP A 594 19.87 -33.56 21.72
N ALA A 595 19.25 -32.73 22.57
CA ALA A 595 18.84 -33.10 23.92
C ALA A 595 17.78 -34.22 23.96
N ASP A 596 16.93 -34.33 22.93
CA ASP A 596 15.90 -35.36 22.79
C ASP A 596 16.43 -36.60 22.03
N SER A 597 17.74 -36.68 21.84
CA SER A 597 18.41 -37.73 21.06
C SER A 597 17.94 -37.79 19.61
N TYR A 598 17.45 -36.69 19.05
CA TYR A 598 17.13 -36.56 17.63
C TYR A 598 18.37 -36.20 16.84
N THR A 599 18.48 -36.82 15.66
CA THR A 599 19.40 -36.36 14.61
C THR A 599 18.71 -35.30 13.76
N PRO A 600 19.44 -34.52 12.94
CA PRO A 600 18.82 -33.58 12.00
C PRO A 600 17.80 -34.25 11.06
N LEU A 601 17.99 -35.54 10.75
CA LEU A 601 17.04 -36.32 9.94
C LEU A 601 15.73 -36.61 10.68
N HIS A 602 15.79 -36.90 12.00
CA HIS A 602 14.59 -37.04 12.82
C HIS A 602 13.81 -35.72 12.85
N VAL A 603 14.50 -34.59 13.10
CA VAL A 603 13.88 -33.25 13.12
C VAL A 603 13.26 -32.90 11.76
N ALA A 604 13.96 -33.13 10.65
CA ALA A 604 13.42 -32.88 9.31
C ALA A 604 12.19 -33.75 9.01
N ALA A 605 12.19 -35.00 9.47
CA ALA A 605 11.09 -35.93 9.26
C ALA A 605 9.88 -35.60 10.13
N GLU A 606 10.10 -35.22 11.39
CA GLU A 606 9.07 -34.73 12.33
C GLU A 606 8.40 -33.44 11.82
N ARG A 607 9.15 -32.55 11.15
CA ARG A 607 8.66 -31.28 10.60
C ARG A 607 8.15 -31.37 9.16
N GLY A 608 8.15 -32.57 8.57
CA GLY A 608 7.62 -32.81 7.22
C GLY A 608 8.46 -32.22 6.08
N LYS A 609 9.76 -31.99 6.31
CA LYS A 609 10.65 -31.29 5.36
C LYS A 609 11.31 -32.27 4.38
N VAL A 610 10.59 -32.67 3.33
CA VAL A 610 11.03 -33.68 2.33
C VAL A 610 12.40 -33.36 1.72
N GLU A 611 12.61 -32.13 1.23
CA GLU A 611 13.88 -31.76 0.59
C GLU A 611 15.06 -31.73 1.58
N CYS A 612 14.80 -31.46 2.86
CA CYS A 612 15.81 -31.57 3.91
C CYS A 612 16.18 -33.02 4.19
N CYS A 613 15.19 -33.93 4.23
CA CYS A 613 15.43 -35.37 4.38
C CYS A 613 16.30 -35.89 3.22
N LYS A 614 15.98 -35.49 1.98
CA LYS A 614 16.78 -35.82 0.79
C LYS A 614 18.22 -35.33 0.92
N ALA A 615 18.41 -34.05 1.26
CA ALA A 615 19.74 -33.46 1.39
C ALA A 615 20.58 -34.12 2.50
N LEU A 616 19.96 -34.45 3.63
CA LEU A 616 20.63 -35.14 4.75
C LEU A 616 21.04 -36.57 4.38
N ILE A 617 20.15 -37.33 3.74
CA ILE A 617 20.46 -38.71 3.30
C ILE A 617 21.54 -38.72 2.22
N GLN A 618 21.47 -37.81 1.26
CA GLN A 618 22.54 -37.63 0.25
C GLN A 618 23.88 -37.24 0.89
N GLY A 619 23.84 -36.53 2.03
CA GLY A 619 25.00 -36.20 2.83
C GLY A 619 25.48 -37.29 3.79
N GLY A 620 24.89 -38.49 3.74
CA GLY A 620 25.34 -39.65 4.53
C GLY A 620 24.58 -39.86 5.85
N ALA A 621 23.45 -39.20 6.09
CA ALA A 621 22.64 -39.46 7.28
C ALA A 621 22.12 -40.90 7.29
N ALA A 622 22.26 -41.60 8.41
CA ALA A 622 21.75 -42.95 8.57
C ALA A 622 20.21 -42.96 8.64
N VAL A 623 19.57 -43.53 7.60
CA VAL A 623 18.11 -43.55 7.40
C VAL A 623 17.37 -44.18 8.59
N ASN A 624 17.97 -45.20 9.21
CA ASN A 624 17.39 -45.99 10.31
C ASN A 624 18.04 -45.68 11.66
N SER A 625 18.51 -44.45 11.86
CA SER A 625 19.00 -43.99 13.16
C SER A 625 17.91 -44.14 14.22
N LEU A 626 18.30 -44.49 15.45
CA LEU A 626 17.37 -44.63 16.56
C LEU A 626 17.54 -43.45 17.53
N ALA A 627 16.46 -42.71 17.73
CA ALA A 627 16.29 -41.76 18.80
C ALA A 627 15.63 -42.41 20.03
N PHE A 628 15.93 -41.87 21.22
CA PHE A 628 15.35 -42.33 22.48
C PHE A 628 14.57 -41.19 23.13
N VAL A 629 13.26 -41.29 23.13
CA VAL A 629 12.37 -40.31 23.77
C VAL A 629 11.83 -40.89 25.07
N GLU A 630 11.85 -40.09 26.14
CA GLU A 630 11.25 -40.48 27.42
C GLU A 630 9.72 -40.42 27.34
N ASP A 631 9.07 -41.56 27.53
CA ASP A 631 7.61 -41.63 27.61
C ASP A 631 7.17 -41.92 29.05
N LYS A 632 6.51 -40.94 29.67
CA LYS A 632 6.01 -41.04 31.05
C LYS A 632 4.85 -42.04 31.22
N LYS A 633 4.32 -42.61 30.12
CA LYS A 633 3.16 -43.51 30.12
C LYS A 633 3.52 -45.00 30.01
N THR A 634 4.76 -45.35 29.67
CA THR A 634 5.20 -46.75 29.51
C THR A 634 6.12 -47.19 30.67
N LEU A 635 5.98 -48.45 31.12
CA LEU A 635 6.70 -49.02 32.28
C LEU A 635 8.24 -49.04 32.11
N ASP A 636 8.74 -49.10 30.87
CA ASP A 636 10.17 -49.09 30.53
C ASP A 636 10.73 -47.68 30.24
N GLY A 637 9.88 -46.65 30.26
CA GLY A 637 10.25 -45.23 30.23
C GLY A 637 10.92 -44.68 28.96
N LYS A 638 11.24 -45.49 27.95
CA LYS A 638 11.92 -45.04 26.71
C LYS A 638 11.30 -45.63 25.45
N VAL A 639 10.83 -44.75 24.56
CA VAL A 639 10.35 -45.12 23.22
C VAL A 639 11.48 -44.91 22.22
N GLN A 640 11.78 -45.95 21.44
CA GLN A 640 12.70 -45.84 20.31
C GLN A 640 11.94 -45.30 19.09
N LEU A 641 12.48 -44.27 18.45
CA LEU A 641 11.91 -43.71 17.23
C LEU A 641 12.96 -43.73 16.11
N THR A 642 12.52 -44.06 14.90
CA THR A 642 13.26 -43.82 13.66
C THR A 642 12.72 -42.57 12.96
N PRO A 643 13.44 -42.00 11.97
CA PRO A 643 12.90 -40.89 11.18
C PRO A 643 11.57 -41.23 10.50
N VAL A 644 11.38 -42.49 10.07
CA VAL A 644 10.10 -42.97 9.52
C VAL A 644 8.99 -42.95 10.57
N SER A 645 9.26 -43.37 11.82
CA SER A 645 8.24 -43.29 12.87
C SER A 645 7.92 -41.84 13.23
N CYS A 646 8.90 -40.93 13.25
CA CYS A 646 8.66 -39.50 13.47
C CYS A 646 7.73 -38.91 12.39
N ALA A 647 7.96 -39.25 11.11
CA ALA A 647 7.10 -38.81 10.01
C ALA A 647 5.69 -39.43 10.09
N LEU A 648 5.56 -40.70 10.46
CA LEU A 648 4.27 -41.38 10.63
C LEU A 648 3.44 -40.79 11.78
N LEU A 649 4.07 -40.56 12.94
CA LEU A 649 3.41 -39.99 14.12
C LEU A 649 2.84 -38.59 13.85
N ASN A 650 3.48 -37.83 12.97
CA ASN A 650 3.07 -36.47 12.59
C ASN A 650 2.27 -36.41 11.28
N GLY A 651 1.94 -37.54 10.66
CA GLY A 651 1.12 -37.59 9.43
C GLY A 651 1.80 -37.00 8.19
N HIS A 652 3.11 -37.16 8.06
CA HIS A 652 3.89 -36.62 6.94
C HIS A 652 4.11 -37.65 5.82
N ASP A 653 3.03 -38.02 5.13
CA ASP A 653 2.99 -39.10 4.13
C ASP A 653 4.07 -39.00 3.04
N LYS A 654 4.35 -37.79 2.54
CA LYS A 654 5.39 -37.58 1.51
C LYS A 654 6.80 -37.86 2.01
N VAL A 655 7.07 -37.59 3.29
CA VAL A 655 8.35 -37.94 3.92
C VAL A 655 8.41 -39.45 4.13
N VAL A 656 7.31 -40.06 4.57
CA VAL A 656 7.21 -41.52 4.72
C VAL A 656 7.47 -42.21 3.39
N GLU A 657 6.78 -41.83 2.32
CA GLU A 657 6.97 -42.39 0.97
C GLU A 657 8.43 -42.32 0.54
N TYR A 658 9.06 -41.15 0.71
CA TYR A 658 10.47 -40.98 0.38
C TYR A 658 11.40 -41.83 1.25
N LEU A 659 11.25 -41.80 2.57
CA LEU A 659 12.10 -42.59 3.47
C LEU A 659 11.93 -44.09 3.23
N ARG A 660 10.71 -44.56 2.93
CA ARG A 660 10.44 -45.95 2.52
C ARG A 660 11.14 -46.32 1.22
N SER A 661 11.25 -45.39 0.26
CA SER A 661 11.98 -45.63 -1.00
C SER A 661 13.50 -45.81 -0.81
N VAL A 662 14.05 -45.39 0.33
CA VAL A 662 15.47 -45.52 0.69
C VAL A 662 15.68 -46.49 1.87
N ASP A 663 14.84 -47.53 1.97
CA ASP A 663 14.90 -48.59 2.99
C ASP A 663 14.71 -48.12 4.44
N GLY A 664 13.95 -47.04 4.63
CA GLY A 664 13.51 -46.56 5.94
C GLY A 664 12.53 -47.53 6.61
N MET A 665 12.79 -47.88 7.86
CA MET A 665 12.03 -48.86 8.63
C MET A 665 11.55 -48.29 9.97
N THR A 666 10.48 -48.86 10.53
CA THR A 666 10.08 -48.59 11.92
C THR A 666 10.95 -49.40 12.90
N PRO A 667 10.99 -49.03 14.18
CA PRO A 667 11.69 -49.82 15.20
C PRO A 667 11.24 -51.30 15.26
N GLU A 668 9.95 -51.61 15.10
CA GLU A 668 9.47 -53.00 15.08
C GLU A 668 10.01 -53.79 13.87
N GLU A 669 10.02 -53.15 12.70
CA GLU A 669 10.53 -53.75 11.47
C GLU A 669 12.03 -54.01 11.57
N LEU A 670 12.79 -53.05 12.12
CA LEU A 670 14.23 -53.22 12.38
C LEU A 670 14.50 -54.40 13.33
N ARG A 671 13.75 -54.50 14.44
CA ARG A 671 13.87 -55.64 15.37
C ARG A 671 13.61 -56.98 14.68
N THR A 672 12.60 -57.03 13.81
CA THR A 672 12.23 -58.24 13.06
C THR A 672 13.32 -58.64 12.06
N VAL A 673 13.87 -57.68 11.32
CA VAL A 673 14.96 -57.92 10.37
C VAL A 673 16.24 -58.37 11.09
N ALA A 674 16.61 -57.69 12.18
CA ALA A 674 17.77 -58.06 13.01
C ALA A 674 17.63 -59.50 13.55
N ALA A 675 16.47 -59.87 14.09
CA ALA A 675 16.20 -61.22 14.58
C ALA A 675 16.38 -62.29 13.47
N ARG A 676 15.89 -62.03 12.25
CA ARG A 676 16.08 -62.95 11.11
C ARG A 676 17.56 -63.08 10.72
N ILE A 677 18.32 -61.99 10.72
CA ILE A 677 19.75 -62.01 10.41
C ILE A 677 20.51 -62.84 11.46
N ILE A 678 20.25 -62.59 12.76
CA ILE A 678 20.88 -63.32 13.87
C ILE A 678 20.57 -64.81 13.77
N GLN A 679 19.30 -65.18 13.56
CA GLN A 679 18.89 -66.58 13.39
C GLN A 679 19.59 -67.24 12.18
N ARG A 680 19.78 -66.51 11.09
CA ARG A 680 20.49 -67.01 9.90
C ARG A 680 21.97 -67.22 10.17
N CYS A 681 22.63 -66.27 10.85
CA CYS A 681 24.03 -66.39 11.26
C CYS A 681 24.23 -67.55 12.24
N TRP A 682 23.33 -67.71 13.20
CA TRP A 682 23.36 -68.80 14.19
C TRP A 682 23.19 -70.18 13.54
N ARG A 683 22.26 -70.32 12.60
CA ARG A 683 22.09 -71.57 11.82
C ARG A 683 23.34 -71.91 11.00
N ARG A 684 24.01 -70.91 10.43
CA ARG A 684 25.27 -71.09 9.69
C ARG A 684 26.42 -71.54 10.60
N HIS A 685 26.50 -70.95 11.79
CA HIS A 685 27.48 -71.33 12.81
C HIS A 685 27.27 -72.77 13.29
N LEU A 686 26.02 -73.17 13.57
CA LEU A 686 25.67 -74.55 13.95
C LEU A 686 25.92 -75.57 12.83
N ALA A 687 25.89 -75.14 11.56
CA ALA A 687 26.17 -76.00 10.41
C ALA A 687 27.67 -76.21 10.13
N GLY A 688 28.58 -75.67 10.96
CA GLY A 688 30.02 -75.89 10.88
C GLY A 688 30.76 -75.11 9.78
N ASP A 689 30.09 -74.16 9.13
CA ASP A 689 30.61 -73.45 7.96
C ASP A 689 31.43 -72.20 8.39
N HIS A 690 32.68 -72.42 8.81
CA HIS A 690 33.62 -71.36 9.22
C HIS A 690 34.44 -70.83 8.03
N SER A 691 33.78 -70.17 7.07
CA SER A 691 34.49 -69.35 6.08
C SER A 691 34.27 -67.86 6.40
N PRO A 692 35.32 -67.02 6.44
CA PRO A 692 35.15 -65.59 6.65
C PRO A 692 34.56 -65.00 5.36
N ALA A 693 33.25 -64.77 5.34
CA ALA A 693 32.66 -63.97 4.29
C ALA A 693 33.09 -62.52 4.52
N VAL A 694 34.15 -62.09 3.83
CA VAL A 694 34.37 -60.68 3.52
C VAL A 694 33.05 -60.14 2.96
N PRO A 695 32.45 -59.10 3.54
CA PRO A 695 31.22 -58.55 2.99
C PRO A 695 31.53 -57.97 1.61
N GLN A 696 30.97 -58.57 0.56
CA GLN A 696 30.96 -57.93 -0.74
C GLN A 696 30.15 -56.63 -0.62
N PRO A 697 30.65 -55.49 -1.14
CA PRO A 697 29.88 -54.26 -1.13
C PRO A 697 28.63 -54.44 -2.00
N PRO A 698 27.52 -53.75 -1.69
CA PRO A 698 26.35 -53.77 -2.55
C PRO A 698 26.75 -53.28 -3.94
N THR A 699 26.42 -54.09 -4.95
CA THR A 699 26.54 -53.76 -6.37
C THR A 699 26.00 -52.35 -6.65
N GLN A 700 26.90 -51.44 -7.01
CA GLN A 700 26.59 -50.19 -7.68
C GLN A 700 25.83 -50.49 -8.97
N GLN A 701 24.54 -50.17 -9.03
CA GLN A 701 23.93 -49.76 -10.29
C GLN A 701 24.30 -48.30 -10.54
N LEU A 702 25.52 -48.08 -11.03
CA LEU A 702 25.93 -46.85 -11.69
C LEU A 702 26.19 -47.15 -13.16
N SER A 703 25.19 -46.86 -13.99
CA SER A 703 25.37 -46.43 -15.39
C SER A 703 24.05 -45.75 -15.78
N ARG A 704 23.97 -44.52 -16.28
CA ARG A 704 24.85 -43.83 -17.23
C ARG A 704 24.72 -42.30 -17.07
N ASN A 705 25.85 -41.60 -17.12
CA ASN A 705 26.12 -40.44 -17.98
C ASN A 705 27.15 -39.50 -17.36
N ILE A 706 28.44 -39.82 -17.52
CA ILE A 706 29.49 -38.79 -17.59
C ILE A 706 30.45 -39.18 -18.71
N HIS A 707 30.59 -38.30 -19.69
CA HIS A 707 31.58 -38.34 -20.75
C HIS A 707 32.99 -38.04 -20.21
N CYS A 708 33.95 -38.88 -20.60
CA CYS A 708 35.32 -38.61 -21.05
C CYS A 708 36.24 -37.65 -20.24
N ILE A 709 37.41 -38.17 -19.82
CA ILE A 709 38.81 -37.75 -20.18
C ILE A 709 39.77 -38.85 -19.63
N PRO A 710 40.83 -39.29 -20.35
CA PRO A 710 41.68 -40.42 -19.92
C PRO A 710 42.95 -39.98 -19.17
N PRO A 711 43.56 -40.87 -18.36
CA PRO A 711 45.01 -40.83 -18.12
C PRO A 711 45.70 -42.11 -18.61
N GLY A 712 46.90 -41.94 -19.16
CA GLY A 712 47.75 -43.03 -19.60
C GLY A 712 48.67 -43.58 -18.51
N ARG A 713 48.98 -44.87 -18.67
CA ARG A 713 50.25 -45.57 -18.41
C ARG A 713 50.62 -45.99 -16.96
N SER A 714 50.42 -47.31 -16.74
CA SER A 714 51.43 -48.37 -16.45
C SER A 714 52.31 -48.25 -15.19
N ARG A 715 52.11 -49.14 -14.19
CA ARG A 715 52.87 -50.41 -13.90
C ARG A 715 54.10 -50.22 -12.99
N PRO A 716 54.64 -51.27 -12.35
CA PRO A 716 54.28 -52.70 -12.39
C PRO A 716 53.42 -53.21 -11.24
#